data_AF-A0AA36JTT9-F1
#
_entry.id   AF-A0AA36JTT9-F1
#
_cell.length_a   1.000
_cell.length_b   1.000
_cell.length_c   1.000
_cell.angle_alpha   90.00
_cell.angle_beta   90.00
_cell.angle_gamma   90.00
#
_symmetry.space_group_name_H-M   'P 1'
#
loop_
_entity.id
_entity.type
_entity.pdbx_description
1 polymer ?
#
loop_
_entity_poly.entity_id
_entity_poly.type
_entity_poly.pdbx_seq_one_letter_code
_entity_poly.pdbx_strand_id
1 'polypeptide(L)'
;MSVDATVLAAFKKFDKDKTGSISREELAAVLQTLDPVEWDNDAIDHLLTQADSSGDGELQIQEFVSWVFAENYKSVGVGPHAGTGDNCLVISGCSRDELNGVYVQMRDKHYCHRPVFLFAAKSRFLFYQSKRQQWQVHHECSMKASCRLQTKRAPHLGGTWSVWKQTGDASSFVEEPEMGCALQQLSAEEQISKAAKAIVVREPSSVKGCFLRQEELVNGRPLYFKDKWGGQCIVYFAEEEIWGLVSGKPGACGDLKFAMSDTTQGYSPDLVSWRLRDDDDIDLVAADPSTGAASLNVPEGWKDPEMPHTLESIGKGKEVQWMRALAMTPCPVLFGDDCRPQDACQGKMGDCWLVAAIASMMEFPGYIQEKIFLTKELALDGKYEITLYDWKTDTWPVIQVDDYLPVGFRWDTWEPPRPQFASIPDGKLYVALLEKAFAKHRRGGACYQDLSTGDACEGIVAMTGCLERTWYHATDWKEHHPERPPKWVVTANEGVAVHAECPKTTEKLGQLSQGANFQEVARDGGRIQFKKISGDGPEEGWLSWYVAGQKVAKRCSELRWFKDVGKVSKEKQHLAEGLEYDERNLPVEDMWPILCELDQANFPLVTGVYYQEDEWNKKANNKQGLKTHHAYSLLGAKEVDGVKLVCIRNPWGGAKEWKGPWGDQQEEWTTHPKVSEELASFEADGTWWMDWEDFQWICGEVTVVPHCMPSKRGPPTKVE
;
A
#
# COMPACT_ATOMS: atom_id res chain seq x y z
N MET A 1 21.15 -23.32 -6.07
CA MET A 1 20.46 -22.22 -6.79
C MET A 1 19.70 -22.83 -7.95
N SER A 2 18.37 -22.82 -7.92
CA SER A 2 17.58 -22.94 -9.14
C SER A 2 17.58 -21.57 -9.82
N VAL A 3 18.06 -21.49 -11.06
CA VAL A 3 17.90 -20.28 -11.87
C VAL A 3 16.40 -20.02 -12.02
N ASP A 4 15.98 -18.76 -11.88
CA ASP A 4 14.58 -18.37 -12.00
C ASP A 4 14.00 -18.85 -13.33
N ALA A 5 12.79 -19.42 -13.30
CA ALA A 5 12.11 -19.93 -14.49
C ALA A 5 11.90 -18.83 -15.55
N THR A 6 11.75 -17.58 -15.11
CA THR A 6 11.58 -16.37 -15.94
C THR A 6 12.88 -16.03 -16.67
N VAL A 7 14.02 -16.08 -15.98
CA VAL A 7 15.36 -15.85 -16.55
C VAL A 7 15.75 -17.00 -17.50
N LEU A 8 15.42 -18.24 -17.15
CA LEU A 8 15.54 -19.41 -18.03
C LEU A 8 14.66 -19.30 -19.28
N ALA A 9 13.46 -18.71 -19.17
CA ALA A 9 12.56 -18.51 -20.31
C ALA A 9 13.07 -17.40 -21.24
N ALA A 10 13.64 -16.32 -20.68
CA ALA A 10 14.33 -15.30 -21.45
C ALA A 10 15.54 -15.89 -22.19
N PHE A 11 16.45 -16.57 -21.48
CA PHE A 11 17.65 -17.19 -22.05
C PHE A 11 17.33 -18.13 -23.23
N LYS A 12 16.33 -19.02 -23.07
CA LYS A 12 15.83 -19.94 -24.12
C LYS A 12 15.17 -19.26 -25.33
N LYS A 13 14.98 -17.93 -25.30
CA LYS A 13 14.48 -17.13 -26.43
C LYS A 13 15.65 -16.54 -27.26
N PHE A 14 16.84 -16.40 -26.65
CA PHE A 14 18.07 -15.96 -27.31
C PHE A 14 18.88 -17.15 -27.84
N ASP A 15 19.03 -18.21 -27.05
CA ASP A 15 19.56 -19.53 -27.44
C ASP A 15 18.55 -20.23 -28.38
N LYS A 16 18.71 -20.04 -29.69
CA LYS A 16 17.79 -20.51 -30.75
C LYS A 16 18.14 -21.91 -31.22
N ASP A 17 19.42 -22.26 -31.24
CA ASP A 17 19.88 -23.60 -31.62
C ASP A 17 19.81 -24.64 -30.48
N LYS A 18 19.63 -24.16 -29.23
CA LYS A 18 19.45 -24.93 -27.98
C LYS A 18 20.73 -25.58 -27.49
N THR A 19 21.86 -24.92 -27.70
CA THR A 19 23.18 -25.33 -27.22
C THR A 19 23.34 -25.15 -25.70
N GLY A 20 22.59 -24.22 -25.08
CA GLY A 20 22.67 -23.92 -23.65
C GLY A 20 23.63 -22.78 -23.29
N SER A 21 24.24 -22.18 -24.30
CA SER A 21 25.01 -20.93 -24.31
C SER A 21 24.34 -19.97 -25.31
N ILE A 22 24.66 -18.66 -25.24
CA ILE A 22 24.26 -17.72 -26.30
C ILE A 22 25.51 -17.39 -27.10
N SER A 23 25.53 -17.81 -28.36
CA SER A 23 26.64 -17.50 -29.28
C SER A 23 26.70 -16.01 -29.62
N ARG A 24 27.89 -15.54 -30.03
CA ARG A 24 28.10 -14.17 -30.53
C ARG A 24 27.10 -13.81 -31.62
N GLU A 25 26.87 -14.72 -32.56
CA GLU A 25 25.97 -14.56 -33.69
C GLU A 25 24.50 -14.45 -33.27
N GLU A 26 24.06 -15.20 -32.26
CA GLU A 26 22.70 -15.11 -31.72
C GLU A 26 22.46 -13.82 -30.94
N LEU A 27 23.44 -13.41 -30.12
CA LEU A 27 23.37 -12.15 -29.38
C LEU A 27 23.34 -10.95 -30.34
N ALA A 28 24.24 -10.94 -31.33
CA ALA A 28 24.29 -9.91 -32.37
C ALA A 28 22.96 -9.86 -33.16
N ALA A 29 22.44 -11.01 -33.59
CA ALA A 29 21.21 -11.08 -34.36
C ALA A 29 19.99 -10.50 -33.61
N VAL A 30 19.94 -10.56 -32.27
CA VAL A 30 18.85 -9.93 -31.51
C VAL A 30 19.12 -8.45 -31.25
N LEU A 31 20.31 -8.07 -30.79
CA LEU A 31 20.62 -6.66 -30.48
C LEU A 31 20.57 -5.77 -31.73
N GLN A 32 21.09 -6.24 -32.88
CA GLN A 32 21.00 -5.52 -34.16
C GLN A 32 19.59 -5.54 -34.77
N THR A 33 18.70 -6.44 -34.36
CA THR A 33 17.29 -6.37 -34.75
C THR A 33 16.53 -5.31 -33.93
N LEU A 34 17.00 -5.02 -32.71
CA LEU A 34 16.43 -3.98 -31.84
C LEU A 34 16.95 -2.58 -32.20
N ASP A 35 18.26 -2.41 -32.33
CA ASP A 35 18.88 -1.19 -32.88
C ASP A 35 20.21 -1.51 -33.60
N PRO A 36 20.26 -1.53 -34.95
CA PRO A 36 21.47 -1.83 -35.70
C PRO A 36 22.47 -0.66 -35.81
N VAL A 37 22.18 0.52 -35.24
CA VAL A 37 23.06 1.70 -35.31
C VAL A 37 23.89 1.85 -34.04
N GLU A 38 23.33 1.58 -32.87
CA GLU A 38 24.08 1.51 -31.60
C GLU A 38 24.88 0.21 -31.47
N TRP A 39 24.32 -0.93 -31.89
CA TRP A 39 24.92 -2.26 -31.67
C TRP A 39 25.74 -2.76 -32.87
N ASP A 40 26.82 -2.05 -33.20
CA ASP A 40 27.80 -2.55 -34.18
C ASP A 40 28.59 -3.77 -33.65
N ASN A 41 29.38 -4.39 -34.54
CA ASN A 41 30.13 -5.59 -34.19
C ASN A 41 31.17 -5.36 -33.08
N ASP A 42 31.79 -4.18 -33.02
CA ASP A 42 32.84 -3.87 -32.04
C ASP A 42 32.20 -3.61 -30.65
N ALA A 43 31.02 -2.97 -30.61
CA ALA A 43 30.22 -2.79 -29.39
C ALA A 43 29.74 -4.13 -28.82
N ILE A 44 29.27 -5.04 -29.68
CA ILE A 44 28.84 -6.40 -29.28
C ILE A 44 30.03 -7.23 -28.77
N ASP A 45 31.18 -7.18 -29.44
CA ASP A 45 32.39 -7.85 -28.97
C ASP A 45 32.88 -7.31 -27.62
N HIS A 46 32.77 -5.99 -27.41
CA HIS A 46 33.14 -5.41 -26.12
C HIS A 46 32.16 -5.78 -24.99
N LEU A 47 30.87 -5.92 -25.30
CA LEU A 47 29.83 -6.38 -24.36
C LEU A 47 30.03 -7.85 -24.00
N LEU A 48 30.26 -8.73 -24.98
CA LEU A 48 30.63 -10.14 -24.75
C LEU A 48 31.87 -10.24 -23.87
N THR A 49 32.94 -9.50 -24.16
CA THR A 49 34.18 -9.52 -23.37
C THR A 49 34.00 -9.05 -21.92
N GLN A 50 32.93 -8.29 -21.61
CA GLN A 50 32.63 -7.87 -20.23
C GLN A 50 31.70 -8.84 -19.48
N ALA A 51 30.93 -9.64 -20.21
CA ALA A 51 29.96 -10.56 -19.64
C ALA A 51 30.51 -12.00 -19.56
N ASP A 52 31.14 -12.49 -20.64
CA ASP A 52 31.89 -13.76 -20.68
C ASP A 52 33.07 -13.69 -19.70
N SER A 53 32.84 -14.29 -18.53
CA SER A 53 33.77 -14.40 -17.42
C SER A 53 34.63 -15.66 -17.53
N SER A 54 34.23 -16.60 -18.38
CA SER A 54 34.89 -17.87 -18.69
C SER A 54 36.00 -17.73 -19.73
N GLY A 55 35.83 -16.80 -20.67
CA GLY A 55 36.72 -16.50 -21.79
C GLY A 55 36.64 -17.52 -22.95
N ASP A 56 35.54 -18.24 -23.11
CA ASP A 56 35.36 -19.22 -24.20
C ASP A 56 34.69 -18.63 -25.46
N GLY A 57 34.17 -17.41 -25.38
CA GLY A 57 33.55 -16.69 -26.50
C GLY A 57 32.03 -16.88 -26.62
N GLU A 58 31.39 -17.64 -25.73
CA GLU A 58 29.94 -17.82 -25.69
C GLU A 58 29.37 -17.44 -24.33
N LEU A 59 28.21 -16.76 -24.32
CA LEU A 59 27.65 -16.21 -23.09
C LEU A 59 26.78 -17.26 -22.38
N GLN A 60 27.30 -17.88 -21.31
CA GLN A 60 26.52 -18.91 -20.61
C GLN A 60 25.53 -18.28 -19.61
N ILE A 61 24.47 -19.01 -19.26
CA ILE A 61 23.34 -18.49 -18.46
C ILE A 61 23.73 -17.89 -17.09
N GLN A 62 24.83 -18.35 -16.48
CA GLN A 62 25.30 -17.85 -15.18
C GLN A 62 26.02 -16.50 -15.30
N GLU A 63 26.63 -16.24 -16.44
CA GLU A 63 27.40 -15.04 -16.75
C GLU A 63 26.47 -13.91 -17.18
N PHE A 64 25.51 -14.23 -18.06
CA PHE A 64 24.42 -13.33 -18.46
C PHE A 64 23.70 -12.76 -17.24
N VAL A 65 23.39 -13.60 -16.24
CA VAL A 65 22.79 -13.16 -14.97
C VAL A 65 23.74 -12.27 -14.16
N SER A 66 25.03 -12.60 -14.10
CA SER A 66 26.00 -11.85 -13.30
C SER A 66 26.26 -10.43 -13.86
N TRP A 67 26.19 -10.26 -15.18
CA TRP A 67 26.40 -8.98 -15.86
C TRP A 67 25.22 -8.02 -15.73
N VAL A 68 23.97 -8.50 -15.89
CA VAL A 68 22.75 -7.66 -15.87
C VAL A 68 22.53 -6.92 -14.53
N PHE A 69 23.16 -7.36 -13.43
CA PHE A 69 22.85 -6.89 -12.07
C PHE A 69 24.02 -6.17 -11.33
N ALA A 70 24.93 -5.45 -12.02
CA ALA A 70 26.14 -4.88 -11.38
C ALA A 70 26.54 -3.41 -11.74
N GLU A 71 26.47 -2.52 -10.74
CA GLU A 71 27.23 -1.24 -10.58
C GLU A 71 27.67 -1.12 -9.08
N ASN A 72 28.76 -0.48 -8.59
CA ASN A 72 29.61 0.68 -8.94
C ASN A 72 29.19 2.02 -8.31
N TYR A 73 30.20 2.90 -8.12
CA TYR A 73 30.12 4.26 -7.53
C TYR A 73 31.48 4.98 -7.66
N LYS A 74 31.52 6.32 -7.75
CA LYS A 74 32.77 7.11 -7.56
C LYS A 74 32.59 8.41 -6.73
N SER A 75 33.04 8.32 -5.47
CA SER A 75 33.72 9.34 -4.62
C SER A 75 33.29 10.83 -4.58
N VAL A 76 32.97 11.29 -3.35
CA VAL A 76 33.18 12.67 -2.86
C VAL A 76 33.97 12.62 -1.54
N GLY A 77 34.86 13.58 -1.29
CA GLY A 77 35.69 13.64 -0.07
C GLY A 77 35.18 14.66 0.98
N VAL A 78 35.25 14.30 2.27
CA VAL A 78 34.97 15.19 3.42
C VAL A 78 35.88 14.80 4.60
N GLY A 79 36.35 15.81 5.36
CA GLY A 79 37.23 15.68 6.53
C GLY A 79 36.49 15.37 7.86
N PRO A 80 37.20 15.38 9.00
CA PRO A 80 36.74 14.69 10.22
C PRO A 80 36.00 15.58 11.23
N HIS A 81 34.90 15.06 11.77
CA HIS A 81 34.41 15.38 13.11
C HIS A 81 34.57 14.15 14.01
N ALA A 82 35.28 14.30 15.13
CA ALA A 82 35.30 13.31 16.21
C ALA A 82 34.29 13.77 17.27
N GLY A 83 33.08 13.22 17.22
CA GLY A 83 32.02 13.47 18.20
C GLY A 83 32.03 12.40 19.29
N THR A 84 31.77 12.80 20.54
CA THR A 84 31.65 11.87 21.67
C THR A 84 30.38 11.02 21.54
N GLY A 85 30.51 9.83 20.96
CA GLY A 85 29.39 8.91 20.75
C GLY A 85 29.65 7.78 19.76
N ASP A 86 30.80 7.76 19.09
CA ASP A 86 31.18 6.74 18.11
C ASP A 86 31.96 5.58 18.74
N ASN A 87 31.90 4.39 18.14
CA ASN A 87 32.65 3.23 18.62
C ASN A 87 34.16 3.43 18.37
N CYS A 88 34.96 3.31 19.44
CA CYS A 88 36.41 3.53 19.41
C CYS A 88 37.18 2.21 19.53
N LEU A 89 38.15 2.02 18.65
CA LEU A 89 39.18 0.98 18.72
C LEU A 89 40.53 1.62 19.04
N VAL A 90 41.29 1.03 19.96
CA VAL A 90 42.66 1.47 20.26
C VAL A 90 43.64 0.47 19.64
N ILE A 91 44.46 0.95 18.70
CA ILE A 91 45.63 0.22 18.19
C ILE A 91 46.85 0.69 18.96
N SER A 92 47.64 -0.25 19.51
CA SER A 92 48.84 0.02 20.29
C SER A 92 49.91 -1.05 20.11
N GLY A 93 51.16 -0.73 20.42
CA GLY A 93 52.28 -1.69 20.36
C GLY A 93 52.88 -1.90 18.96
N CYS A 94 52.45 -1.14 17.95
CA CYS A 94 53.08 -1.15 16.63
C CYS A 94 54.41 -0.39 16.66
N SER A 95 55.44 -0.89 15.95
CA SER A 95 56.73 -0.19 15.80
C SER A 95 56.63 1.10 14.98
N ARG A 96 55.52 1.29 14.24
CA ARG A 96 55.20 2.52 13.52
C ARG A 96 54.26 3.39 14.35
N ASP A 97 54.82 4.33 15.11
CA ASP A 97 54.08 5.25 15.99
C ASP A 97 52.88 5.94 15.33
N GLU A 98 52.95 6.22 14.04
CA GLU A 98 51.88 6.83 13.24
C GLU A 98 50.62 5.94 13.05
N LEU A 99 50.71 4.65 13.36
CA LEU A 99 49.59 3.70 13.29
C LEU A 99 48.95 3.46 14.67
N ASN A 100 49.67 3.74 15.76
CA ASN A 100 49.17 3.66 17.13
C ASN A 100 48.22 4.84 17.40
N GLY A 101 47.04 4.57 17.95
CA GLY A 101 46.03 5.60 18.21
C GLY A 101 44.60 5.08 18.32
N VAL A 102 43.67 6.04 18.47
CA VAL A 102 42.23 5.77 18.59
C VAL A 102 41.58 5.93 17.22
N TYR A 103 41.01 4.83 16.71
CA TYR A 103 40.27 4.76 15.47
C TYR A 103 38.77 4.82 15.78
N VAL A 104 38.08 5.80 15.20
CA VAL A 104 36.69 6.12 15.51
C VAL A 104 35.79 5.64 14.36
N GLN A 105 34.73 4.90 14.66
CA GLN A 105 33.80 4.40 13.63
C GLN A 105 33.10 5.56 12.90
N MET A 106 33.16 5.55 11.58
CA MET A 106 32.41 6.47 10.73
C MET A 106 31.00 5.92 10.49
N ARG A 107 29.96 6.62 10.98
CA ARG A 107 28.56 6.16 10.87
C ARG A 107 28.09 6.00 9.42
N ASP A 108 28.43 6.97 8.58
CA ASP A 108 27.90 7.06 7.21
C ASP A 108 28.81 6.39 6.16
N LYS A 109 29.82 5.62 6.59
CA LYS A 109 30.78 4.98 5.67
C LYS A 109 30.96 3.50 5.97
N HIS A 110 30.52 2.69 5.02
CA HIS A 110 30.64 1.24 5.00
C HIS A 110 31.46 0.81 3.77
N TYR A 111 32.24 -0.26 3.92
CA TYR A 111 32.99 -0.89 2.83
C TYR A 111 32.74 -2.39 2.86
N CYS A 112 32.20 -2.95 1.77
CA CYS A 112 31.71 -4.34 1.71
C CYS A 112 30.80 -4.69 2.91
N HIS A 113 29.79 -3.85 3.18
CA HIS A 113 28.84 -3.99 4.30
C HIS A 113 29.47 -4.03 5.72
N ARG A 114 30.74 -3.67 5.86
CA ARG A 114 31.44 -3.56 7.16
C ARG A 114 31.77 -2.09 7.48
N PRO A 115 31.72 -1.67 8.76
CA PRO A 115 31.99 -0.29 9.14
C PRO A 115 33.44 0.12 8.89
N VAL A 116 33.64 1.38 8.50
CA VAL A 116 34.96 1.99 8.34
C VAL A 116 35.34 2.75 9.61
N PHE A 117 36.57 2.58 10.10
CA PHE A 117 37.08 3.34 11.24
C PHE A 117 38.16 4.32 10.78
N LEU A 118 38.13 5.55 11.31
CA LEU A 118 39.04 6.64 10.98
C LEU A 118 39.84 7.06 12.21
N PHE A 119 41.17 6.99 12.10
CA PHE A 119 42.07 7.69 13.02
C PHE A 119 42.32 9.10 12.46
N ALA A 120 41.46 10.03 12.86
CA ALA A 120 41.40 11.38 12.30
C ALA A 120 42.72 12.16 12.44
N ALA A 121 43.44 12.00 13.55
CA ALA A 121 44.68 12.75 13.82
C ALA A 121 45.87 12.38 12.91
N LYS A 122 45.78 11.27 12.16
CA LYS A 122 46.82 10.81 11.21
C LYS A 122 46.28 10.48 9.82
N SER A 123 45.00 10.72 9.54
CA SER A 123 44.32 10.29 8.31
C SER A 123 44.61 8.82 7.98
N ARG A 124 44.19 7.90 8.85
CA ARG A 124 44.29 6.46 8.61
C ARG A 124 42.90 5.82 8.64
N PHE A 125 42.64 4.95 7.67
CA PHE A 125 41.39 4.20 7.56
C PHE A 125 41.63 2.73 7.84
N LEU A 126 40.84 2.14 8.73
CA LEU A 126 40.79 0.71 9.01
C LEU A 126 39.47 0.15 8.46
N PHE A 127 39.55 -0.82 7.56
CA PHE A 127 38.41 -1.51 6.97
C PHE A 127 38.77 -2.94 6.53
N TYR A 128 37.75 -3.73 6.20
CA TYR A 128 37.89 -5.14 5.81
C TYR A 128 38.03 -5.31 4.29
N GLN A 129 39.06 -6.01 3.81
CA GLN A 129 39.20 -6.31 2.38
C GLN A 129 38.64 -7.69 2.05
N SER A 130 37.40 -7.74 1.53
CA SER A 130 36.68 -8.96 1.15
C SER A 130 37.51 -9.92 0.28
N LYS A 131 38.12 -9.45 -0.81
CA LYS A 131 38.93 -10.27 -1.74
C LYS A 131 40.16 -10.95 -1.11
N ARG A 132 40.65 -10.47 0.04
CA ARG A 132 41.76 -11.10 0.78
C ARG A 132 41.40 -11.50 2.21
N GLN A 133 40.12 -11.45 2.57
CA GLN A 133 39.55 -11.94 3.81
C GLN A 133 40.26 -11.47 5.10
N GLN A 134 40.73 -10.21 5.13
CA GLN A 134 41.57 -9.66 6.20
C GLN A 134 41.33 -8.15 6.43
N TRP A 135 41.57 -7.66 7.65
CA TRP A 135 41.52 -6.23 7.98
C TRP A 135 42.82 -5.52 7.62
N GLN A 136 42.72 -4.27 7.17
CA GLN A 136 43.85 -3.50 6.67
C GLN A 136 43.78 -2.02 7.07
N VAL A 137 44.93 -1.45 7.43
CA VAL A 137 45.10 0.00 7.63
C VAL A 137 45.68 0.63 6.37
N HIS A 138 45.06 1.71 5.92
CA HIS A 138 45.42 2.43 4.69
C HIS A 138 45.74 3.92 4.97
N HIS A 139 46.68 4.46 4.20
CA HIS A 139 47.17 5.84 4.32
C HIS A 139 46.27 6.88 3.64
N GLU A 140 45.64 6.49 2.52
CA GLU A 140 44.58 7.19 1.76
C GLU A 140 44.20 6.25 0.60
N CYS A 141 43.50 6.72 -0.44
CA CYS A 141 42.95 5.89 -1.53
C CYS A 141 44.02 5.27 -2.47
N SER A 142 44.87 4.40 -1.92
CA SER A 142 45.94 3.67 -2.61
C SER A 142 45.76 2.16 -2.46
N MET A 143 46.29 1.37 -3.40
CA MET A 143 46.20 -0.09 -3.33
C MET A 143 47.20 -0.75 -2.35
N LYS A 144 47.93 0.02 -1.53
CA LYS A 144 49.01 -0.47 -0.66
C LYS A 144 48.70 -0.23 0.82
N ALA A 145 48.09 -1.22 1.47
CA ALA A 145 47.93 -1.27 2.93
C ALA A 145 49.29 -1.31 3.65
N SER A 146 49.42 -0.59 4.77
CA SER A 146 50.65 -0.51 5.57
C SER A 146 50.73 -1.50 6.72
N CYS A 147 49.57 -1.92 7.25
CA CYS A 147 49.44 -2.95 8.28
C CYS A 147 48.21 -3.82 8.02
N ARG A 148 48.27 -5.11 8.38
CA ARG A 148 47.21 -6.10 8.13
C ARG A 148 47.03 -7.06 9.29
N LEU A 149 45.79 -7.47 9.55
CA LEU A 149 45.42 -8.49 10.53
C LEU A 149 44.83 -9.70 9.81
N GLN A 150 45.47 -10.86 9.96
CA GLN A 150 45.11 -12.11 9.27
C GLN A 150 43.90 -12.81 9.94
N THR A 151 42.76 -12.13 10.04
CA THR A 151 41.51 -12.71 10.53
C THR A 151 40.30 -12.22 9.75
N LYS A 152 39.30 -13.11 9.63
CA LYS A 152 37.96 -12.80 9.11
C LYS A 152 37.05 -12.17 10.17
N ARG A 153 37.38 -12.37 11.46
CA ARG A 153 36.63 -11.80 12.58
C ARG A 153 36.85 -10.29 12.62
N ALA A 154 35.95 -9.52 13.24
CA ALA A 154 36.12 -8.07 13.35
C ALA A 154 37.31 -7.70 14.29
N PRO A 155 37.83 -6.46 14.27
CA PRO A 155 39.14 -6.12 14.85
C PRO A 155 39.26 -6.25 16.37
N HIS A 156 38.16 -6.58 17.04
CA HIS A 156 38.06 -6.77 18.49
C HIS A 156 38.66 -8.10 18.99
N LEU A 157 38.90 -9.08 18.11
CA LEU A 157 39.58 -10.33 18.46
C LEU A 157 41.06 -10.27 18.03
N GLY A 158 41.94 -10.26 19.02
CA GLY A 158 43.38 -10.17 18.83
C GLY A 158 43.95 -11.30 17.96
N GLY A 159 44.96 -10.96 17.17
CA GLY A 159 45.71 -11.88 16.31
C GLY A 159 46.97 -11.20 15.80
N THR A 160 47.86 -11.97 15.19
CA THR A 160 49.16 -11.45 14.73
C THR A 160 48.97 -10.43 13.61
N TRP A 161 49.34 -9.18 13.88
CA TRP A 161 49.43 -8.15 12.86
C TRP A 161 50.76 -8.25 12.11
N SER A 162 50.73 -7.98 10.81
CA SER A 162 51.93 -7.88 9.98
C SER A 162 52.09 -6.46 9.44
N VAL A 163 53.26 -5.88 9.64
CA VAL A 163 53.63 -4.54 9.19
C VAL A 163 54.58 -4.65 7.99
N TRP A 164 54.47 -3.73 7.05
CA TRP A 164 55.37 -3.69 5.90
C TRP A 164 56.71 -3.05 6.27
N LYS A 165 57.81 -3.80 6.11
CA LYS A 165 59.17 -3.36 6.40
C LYS A 165 59.99 -3.29 5.11
N GLN A 166 60.42 -2.09 4.75
CA GLN A 166 61.35 -1.88 3.65
C GLN A 166 62.79 -2.00 4.16
N THR A 167 63.61 -2.80 3.48
CA THR A 167 65.02 -3.02 3.82
C THR A 167 65.85 -2.91 2.53
N GLY A 168 66.40 -1.72 2.28
CA GLY A 168 66.94 -1.36 0.97
C GLY A 168 65.82 -1.27 -0.08
N ASP A 169 66.08 -1.80 -1.28
CA ASP A 169 65.10 -1.85 -2.37
C ASP A 169 64.11 -3.02 -2.22
N ALA A 170 64.38 -3.96 -1.31
CA ALA A 170 63.50 -5.08 -1.01
C ALA A 170 62.47 -4.71 0.06
N SER A 171 61.31 -5.37 0.05
CA SER A 171 60.24 -5.08 1.00
C SER A 171 59.47 -6.33 1.37
N SER A 172 59.34 -6.58 2.66
CA SER A 172 58.73 -7.78 3.22
C SER A 172 57.69 -7.43 4.28
N PHE A 173 56.80 -8.38 4.57
CA PHE A 173 55.98 -8.32 5.78
C PHE A 173 56.78 -8.88 6.95
N VAL A 174 56.70 -8.21 8.09
CA VAL A 174 57.24 -8.68 9.37
C VAL A 174 56.09 -8.70 10.36
N GLU A 175 55.98 -9.78 11.13
CA GLU A 175 54.98 -9.91 12.18
C GLU A 175 55.41 -9.11 13.41
N GLU A 176 54.46 -8.40 14.01
CA GLU A 176 54.67 -7.64 15.26
C GLU A 176 53.84 -8.28 16.38
N PRO A 177 54.42 -9.21 17.16
CA PRO A 177 53.67 -10.01 18.14
C PRO A 177 53.17 -9.21 19.35
N GLU A 178 53.70 -8.00 19.57
CA GLU A 178 53.28 -7.09 20.65
C GLU A 178 52.18 -6.09 20.20
N MET A 179 51.77 -6.12 18.93
CA MET A 179 50.74 -5.21 18.39
C MET A 179 49.33 -5.67 18.76
N GLY A 180 48.62 -4.86 19.52
CA GLY A 180 47.28 -5.14 20.04
C GLY A 180 46.20 -4.20 19.49
N CYS A 181 44.97 -4.71 19.43
CA CYS A 181 43.75 -3.93 19.14
C CYS A 181 42.70 -4.23 20.22
N ALA A 182 42.19 -3.21 20.89
CA ALA A 182 41.23 -3.35 21.98
C ALA A 182 40.01 -2.42 21.81
N LEU A 183 38.83 -2.93 22.19
CA LEU A 183 37.61 -2.14 22.31
C LEU A 183 37.59 -1.43 23.67
N GLN A 184 37.20 -0.16 23.69
CA GLN A 184 37.00 0.56 24.96
C GLN A 184 35.78 -0.01 25.70
N GLN A 185 35.99 -0.61 26.88
CA GLN A 185 34.88 -1.11 27.70
C GLN A 185 34.02 0.05 28.24
N LEU A 186 32.71 -0.07 28.08
CA LEU A 186 31.70 0.88 28.51
C LEU A 186 31.06 0.47 29.84
N SER A 187 30.65 1.43 30.67
CA SER A 187 29.89 1.12 31.91
C SER A 187 28.54 0.46 31.59
N ALA A 188 27.90 -0.19 32.57
CA ALA A 188 26.58 -0.80 32.37
C ALA A 188 25.51 0.26 31.97
N GLU A 189 25.57 1.45 32.56
CA GLU A 189 24.69 2.59 32.25
C GLU A 189 24.98 3.17 30.86
N GLU A 190 26.25 3.20 30.44
CA GLU A 190 26.64 3.55 29.07
C GLU A 190 26.19 2.50 28.05
N GLN A 191 26.24 1.21 28.39
CA GLN A 191 25.76 0.13 27.53
C GLN A 191 24.23 0.21 27.35
N ILE A 192 23.46 0.47 28.42
CA ILE A 192 22.01 0.67 28.33
C ILE A 192 21.69 1.95 27.52
N SER A 193 22.37 3.07 27.79
CA SER A 193 22.08 4.33 27.09
C SER A 193 22.46 4.31 25.60
N LYS A 194 23.50 3.55 25.21
CA LYS A 194 23.98 3.45 23.81
C LYS A 194 23.37 2.29 23.01
N ALA A 195 22.77 1.29 23.65
CA ALA A 195 22.06 0.21 22.95
C ALA A 195 20.83 0.75 22.19
N ALA A 196 20.44 0.09 21.09
CA ALA A 196 19.21 0.43 20.39
C ALA A 196 18.00 0.31 21.33
N LYS A 197 17.02 1.22 21.25
CA LYS A 197 15.80 1.11 22.08
C LYS A 197 14.78 0.13 21.48
N ALA A 198 14.84 -0.10 20.18
CA ALA A 198 14.08 -1.11 19.46
C ALA A 198 14.94 -1.76 18.36
N ILE A 199 14.62 -3.00 17.99
CA ILE A 199 15.32 -3.82 17.00
C ILE A 199 14.30 -4.47 16.07
N VAL A 200 14.43 -4.30 14.75
CA VAL A 200 13.58 -4.96 13.75
C VAL A 200 14.34 -6.14 13.13
N VAL A 201 13.69 -7.30 13.08
CA VAL A 201 14.21 -8.53 12.46
C VAL A 201 13.66 -8.67 11.05
N ARG A 202 14.54 -8.80 10.05
CA ARG A 202 14.21 -8.98 8.63
C ARG A 202 14.76 -10.31 8.10
N GLU A 203 13.93 -11.01 7.35
CA GLU A 203 14.30 -12.18 6.55
C GLU A 203 14.31 -11.78 5.06
N PRO A 204 14.97 -12.55 4.17
CA PRO A 204 15.14 -12.17 2.76
C PRO A 204 13.86 -11.84 1.98
N SER A 205 12.69 -12.30 2.44
CA SER A 205 11.38 -12.09 1.83
C SER A 205 10.33 -11.43 2.74
N SER A 206 10.62 -11.16 4.02
CA SER A 206 9.61 -10.65 4.96
C SER A 206 10.17 -9.97 6.21
N VAL A 207 9.33 -9.24 6.95
CA VAL A 207 9.70 -8.65 8.25
C VAL A 207 9.08 -9.49 9.38
N LYS A 208 9.92 -10.04 10.27
CA LYS A 208 9.50 -10.90 11.40
C LYS A 208 8.94 -10.14 12.61
N GLY A 209 9.23 -8.83 12.70
CA GLY A 209 8.69 -7.93 13.72
C GLY A 209 9.75 -7.08 14.44
N CYS A 210 9.25 -6.21 15.32
CA CYS A 210 10.03 -5.31 16.17
C CYS A 210 10.14 -5.85 17.61
N PHE A 211 11.29 -5.62 18.25
CA PHE A 211 11.64 -6.08 19.59
C PHE A 211 12.10 -4.89 20.43
N LEU A 212 11.47 -4.67 21.60
CA LEU A 212 11.71 -3.51 22.45
C LEU A 212 12.69 -3.84 23.60
N ARG A 213 13.69 -2.97 23.78
CA ARG A 213 14.70 -3.09 24.83
C ARG A 213 14.07 -2.88 26.20
N GLN A 214 14.41 -3.75 27.15
CA GLN A 214 14.04 -3.62 28.56
C GLN A 214 15.07 -2.79 29.33
N GLU A 215 14.69 -2.32 30.52
CA GLU A 215 15.61 -1.66 31.46
C GLU A 215 16.45 -2.67 32.26
N GLU A 216 15.99 -3.92 32.36
CA GLU A 216 16.70 -5.02 33.03
C GLU A 216 17.84 -5.59 32.15
N LEU A 217 19.00 -5.83 32.78
CA LEU A 217 20.13 -6.51 32.16
C LEU A 217 20.09 -8.01 32.45
N VAL A 218 20.13 -8.82 31.40
CA VAL A 218 20.36 -10.26 31.50
C VAL A 218 21.79 -10.54 31.04
N ASN A 219 22.56 -11.27 31.84
CA ASN A 219 23.96 -11.62 31.51
C ASN A 219 24.85 -10.42 31.14
N GLY A 220 24.60 -9.26 31.75
CA GLY A 220 25.34 -8.01 31.50
C GLY A 220 25.00 -7.28 30.20
N ARG A 221 23.97 -7.72 29.46
CA ARG A 221 23.48 -7.05 28.24
C ARG A 221 21.97 -6.72 28.32
N PRO A 222 21.47 -5.74 27.55
CA PRO A 222 20.04 -5.47 27.49
C PRO A 222 19.25 -6.62 26.88
N LEU A 223 18.12 -6.96 27.50
CA LEU A 223 17.13 -7.91 26.97
C LEU A 223 16.16 -7.19 26.03
N TYR A 224 15.73 -7.84 24.94
CA TYR A 224 14.70 -7.29 24.04
C TYR A 224 13.52 -8.25 23.92
N PHE A 225 12.30 -7.76 24.10
CA PHE A 225 11.08 -8.56 23.94
C PHE A 225 10.29 -8.17 22.71
N LYS A 226 9.72 -9.18 22.04
CA LYS A 226 8.73 -8.99 20.98
C LYS A 226 7.40 -8.48 21.55
N ASP A 227 6.90 -9.08 22.62
CA ASP A 227 5.65 -8.67 23.29
C ASP A 227 5.79 -8.58 24.82
N LYS A 228 4.84 -7.92 25.48
CA LYS A 228 4.83 -7.73 26.95
C LYS A 228 4.69 -9.03 27.76
N TRP A 229 4.33 -10.14 27.13
CA TRP A 229 4.07 -11.43 27.79
C TRP A 229 5.20 -12.44 27.60
N GLY A 230 6.15 -12.16 26.69
CA GLY A 230 7.36 -12.94 26.46
C GLY A 230 7.22 -14.01 25.37
N GLY A 231 6.49 -13.77 24.29
CA GLY A 231 6.36 -14.73 23.19
C GLY A 231 7.69 -15.04 22.48
N GLN A 232 8.49 -14.01 22.16
CA GLN A 232 9.88 -14.16 21.68
C GLN A 232 10.78 -13.07 22.30
N CYS A 233 12.05 -13.37 22.51
CA CYS A 233 13.05 -12.40 22.96
C CYS A 233 14.42 -12.57 22.30
N ILE A 234 15.17 -11.46 22.22
CA ILE A 234 16.59 -11.45 21.86
C ILE A 234 17.38 -11.27 23.16
N VAL A 235 18.22 -12.26 23.47
CA VAL A 235 18.96 -12.35 24.74
C VAL A 235 20.41 -12.73 24.48
N TYR A 236 21.31 -12.28 25.36
CA TYR A 236 22.73 -12.63 25.34
C TYR A 236 23.00 -13.84 26.25
N PHE A 237 23.62 -14.88 25.70
CA PHE A 237 24.08 -16.07 26.41
C PHE A 237 25.56 -15.89 26.77
N ALA A 238 25.87 -15.67 28.05
CA ALA A 238 27.23 -15.38 28.49
C ALA A 238 28.19 -16.56 28.42
N GLU A 239 27.73 -17.79 28.73
CA GLU A 239 28.60 -18.99 28.73
C GLU A 239 29.08 -19.37 27.33
N GLU A 240 28.21 -19.16 26.34
CA GLU A 240 28.43 -19.51 24.94
C GLU A 240 29.04 -18.34 24.14
N GLU A 241 29.08 -17.14 24.74
CA GLU A 241 29.25 -15.86 24.06
C GLU A 241 28.42 -15.83 22.75
N ILE A 242 27.09 -15.91 22.81
CA ILE A 242 26.18 -15.72 21.64
C ILE A 242 24.98 -14.83 21.95
N TRP A 243 24.56 -13.98 21.01
CA TRP A 243 23.20 -13.46 20.98
C TRP A 243 22.28 -14.52 20.37
N GLY A 244 21.09 -14.71 20.92
CA GLY A 244 20.11 -15.65 20.41
C GLY A 244 18.69 -15.07 20.43
N LEU A 245 17.94 -15.38 19.38
CA LEU A 245 16.51 -15.14 19.26
C LEU A 245 15.78 -16.41 19.69
N VAL A 246 15.05 -16.33 20.80
CA VAL A 246 14.37 -17.48 21.43
C VAL A 246 12.87 -17.24 21.58
N SER A 247 12.09 -18.31 21.71
CA SER A 247 10.71 -18.25 22.20
C SER A 247 10.68 -18.24 23.73
N GLY A 248 9.70 -17.55 24.31
CA GLY A 248 9.50 -17.53 25.76
C GLY A 248 10.29 -16.45 26.49
N LYS A 249 10.10 -16.40 27.81
CA LYS A 249 10.92 -15.60 28.72
C LYS A 249 12.19 -16.38 29.11
N PRO A 250 13.32 -15.70 29.37
CA PRO A 250 14.51 -16.35 29.91
C PRO A 250 14.18 -17.21 31.14
N GLY A 251 14.51 -18.51 31.07
CA GLY A 251 14.31 -19.48 32.15
C GLY A 251 12.91 -20.12 32.25
N ALA A 252 11.94 -19.77 31.39
CA ALA A 252 10.57 -20.29 31.44
C ALA A 252 10.25 -21.27 30.29
N CYS A 253 10.75 -22.51 30.43
CA CYS A 253 10.38 -23.71 29.66
C CYS A 253 10.41 -23.59 28.11
N GLY A 254 11.58 -23.87 27.52
CA GLY A 254 11.72 -24.18 26.09
C GLY A 254 12.84 -23.40 25.40
N ASP A 255 14.09 -23.87 25.54
CA ASP A 255 15.29 -23.29 24.91
C ASP A 255 15.37 -23.52 23.39
N LEU A 256 14.31 -23.13 22.66
CA LEU A 256 14.27 -23.13 21.21
C LEU A 256 14.88 -21.82 20.69
N LYS A 257 16.16 -21.90 20.34
CA LYS A 257 16.88 -20.87 19.55
C LYS A 257 16.40 -20.97 18.09
N PHE A 258 15.81 -19.89 17.58
CA PHE A 258 15.35 -19.75 16.19
C PHE A 258 16.45 -19.18 15.29
N ALA A 259 17.21 -18.24 15.84
CA ALA A 259 18.34 -17.62 15.20
C ALA A 259 19.44 -17.36 16.23
N MET A 260 20.69 -17.38 15.78
CA MET A 260 21.88 -17.23 16.61
C MET A 260 22.89 -16.33 15.88
N SER A 261 23.65 -15.54 16.64
CA SER A 261 24.72 -14.71 16.09
C SER A 261 25.98 -15.53 15.81
N ASP A 262 26.65 -15.27 14.69
CA ASP A 262 27.94 -15.89 14.33
C ASP A 262 29.09 -15.52 15.31
N THR A 263 29.02 -14.33 15.93
CA THR A 263 30.03 -13.73 16.82
C THR A 263 29.39 -12.65 17.71
N THR A 264 30.09 -12.17 18.75
CA THR A 264 29.38 -11.61 19.93
C THR A 264 29.91 -10.39 20.63
N GLN A 265 31.03 -9.83 20.20
CA GLN A 265 31.62 -8.73 20.95
C GLN A 265 30.87 -7.40 20.74
N GLY A 266 29.78 -7.40 19.95
CA GLY A 266 28.78 -6.34 19.88
C GLY A 266 27.89 -6.26 21.13
N TYR A 267 27.72 -5.06 21.68
CA TYR A 267 26.89 -4.79 22.87
C TYR A 267 25.39 -4.66 22.58
N SER A 268 25.02 -4.63 21.29
CA SER A 268 23.65 -4.50 20.78
C SER A 268 23.49 -5.48 19.60
N PRO A 269 22.34 -6.15 19.43
CA PRO A 269 22.19 -7.27 18.49
C PRO A 269 22.21 -6.86 17.02
N ASP A 270 21.96 -5.58 16.69
CA ASP A 270 22.12 -4.99 15.34
C ASP A 270 23.59 -4.90 14.88
N LEU A 271 24.55 -5.08 15.79
CA LEU A 271 25.99 -4.94 15.51
C LEU A 271 26.70 -6.27 15.24
N VAL A 272 25.96 -7.39 15.17
CA VAL A 272 26.49 -8.74 14.92
C VAL A 272 25.78 -9.41 13.75
N SER A 273 26.44 -10.36 13.08
CA SER A 273 25.84 -11.14 11.98
C SER A 273 25.02 -12.30 12.54
N TRP A 274 23.87 -12.58 11.93
CA TRP A 274 22.85 -13.55 12.40
C TRP A 274 22.49 -14.58 11.34
N ARG A 275 22.21 -15.81 11.78
CA ARG A 275 21.64 -16.88 10.94
C ARG A 275 20.38 -17.46 11.57
N LEU A 276 19.44 -17.85 10.73
CA LEU A 276 18.41 -18.82 11.08
C LEU A 276 19.04 -20.18 11.37
N ARG A 277 18.28 -21.00 12.10
CA ARG A 277 18.65 -22.40 12.38
C ARG A 277 18.79 -23.27 11.12
N ASP A 278 18.21 -22.83 10.00
CA ASP A 278 18.18 -23.52 8.71
C ASP A 278 19.12 -22.89 7.66
N ASP A 279 20.20 -22.22 8.12
CA ASP A 279 21.31 -21.63 7.34
C ASP A 279 21.02 -20.37 6.47
N ASP A 280 19.81 -19.82 6.51
CA ASP A 280 19.49 -18.51 5.91
C ASP A 280 19.99 -17.32 6.77
N ASP A 281 20.54 -16.28 6.13
CA ASP A 281 20.99 -15.04 6.79
C ASP A 281 19.81 -14.16 7.25
N ILE A 282 19.98 -13.46 8.38
CA ILE A 282 18.99 -12.52 8.94
C ILE A 282 19.61 -11.14 9.15
N ASP A 283 18.92 -10.08 8.71
CA ASP A 283 19.29 -8.71 9.02
C ASP A 283 18.54 -8.19 10.24
N LEU A 284 19.28 -7.71 11.25
CA LEU A 284 18.73 -6.98 12.39
C LEU A 284 19.08 -5.50 12.27
N VAL A 285 18.07 -4.64 12.36
CA VAL A 285 18.22 -3.19 12.18
C VAL A 285 17.71 -2.46 13.43
N ALA A 286 18.52 -1.54 13.97
CA ALA A 286 18.09 -0.64 15.03
C ALA A 286 16.91 0.25 14.57
N ALA A 287 15.85 0.30 15.36
CA ALA A 287 14.65 1.09 15.09
C ALA A 287 14.47 2.21 16.13
N ASP A 288 13.88 3.32 15.69
CA ASP A 288 13.47 4.40 16.58
C ASP A 288 12.20 3.95 17.33
N PRO A 289 12.20 3.94 18.68
CA PRO A 289 11.06 3.46 19.48
C PRO A 289 9.87 4.43 19.48
N SER A 290 10.00 5.63 18.90
CA SER A 290 8.89 6.56 18.73
C SER A 290 8.07 6.30 17.47
N THR A 291 8.62 5.63 16.46
CA THR A 291 7.96 5.42 15.16
C THR A 291 7.78 3.95 14.78
N GLY A 292 8.67 3.05 15.22
CA GLY A 292 8.61 1.61 14.90
C GLY A 292 8.82 1.26 13.42
N ALA A 293 9.04 2.26 12.56
CA ALA A 293 9.32 2.11 11.14
C ALA A 293 10.81 1.84 10.88
N ALA A 294 11.12 1.42 9.65
CA ALA A 294 12.50 1.45 9.17
C ALA A 294 13.03 2.89 9.22
N SER A 295 14.25 3.08 9.72
CA SER A 295 14.90 4.40 9.72
C SER A 295 15.27 4.83 8.30
N LEU A 296 14.30 5.42 7.60
CA LEU A 296 14.58 6.54 6.72
C LEU A 296 14.82 7.74 7.63
N ASN A 297 15.95 8.43 7.47
CA ASN A 297 16.17 9.77 8.05
C ASN A 297 15.25 10.76 7.32
N VAL A 298 13.94 10.71 7.61
CA VAL A 298 12.95 11.64 7.08
C VAL A 298 13.21 13.00 7.73
N PRO A 299 13.59 14.04 6.97
CA PRO A 299 13.80 15.36 7.55
C PRO A 299 12.54 15.89 8.21
N GLU A 300 12.69 16.66 9.29
CA GLU A 300 11.59 17.48 9.78
C GLU A 300 11.24 18.50 8.70
N GLY A 301 10.05 18.35 8.12
CA GLY A 301 9.57 19.25 7.08
C GLY A 301 8.55 20.26 7.60
N TRP A 302 7.90 20.93 6.64
CA TRP A 302 6.94 21.98 6.92
C TRP A 302 5.77 21.46 7.76
N LYS A 303 5.29 22.29 8.69
CA LYS A 303 4.13 22.01 9.53
C LYS A 303 3.12 23.13 9.34
N ASP A 304 1.88 22.76 9.10
CA ASP A 304 0.78 23.68 8.86
C ASP A 304 0.41 24.42 10.16
N PRO A 305 0.60 25.75 10.23
CA PRO A 305 0.26 26.53 11.43
C PRO A 305 -1.25 26.67 11.63
N GLU A 306 -2.06 26.44 10.60
CA GLU A 306 -3.52 26.58 10.65
C GLU A 306 -4.23 25.25 10.96
N MET A 307 -3.53 24.10 10.77
CA MET A 307 -4.01 22.76 11.11
C MET A 307 -2.97 22.02 11.98
N PRO A 308 -2.76 22.46 13.24
CA PRO A 308 -1.68 21.95 14.08
C PRO A 308 -1.87 20.46 14.44
N HIS A 309 -0.76 19.78 14.73
CA HIS A 309 -0.72 18.33 15.01
C HIS A 309 -1.24 17.95 16.41
N THR A 310 -2.46 18.39 16.74
CA THR A 310 -3.12 18.22 18.04
C THR A 310 -4.46 17.51 17.89
N LEU A 311 -5.07 17.11 19.01
CA LEU A 311 -6.42 16.54 19.04
C LEU A 311 -7.50 17.51 18.54
N GLU A 312 -7.25 18.82 18.53
CA GLU A 312 -8.20 19.83 18.05
C GLU A 312 -8.43 19.68 16.54
N SER A 313 -7.38 19.39 15.78
CA SER A 313 -7.45 19.13 14.33
C SER A 313 -7.97 17.73 13.97
N ILE A 314 -8.26 16.89 14.96
CA ILE A 314 -8.73 15.49 14.78
C ILE A 314 -10.19 15.33 15.22
N GLY A 315 -10.55 15.93 16.36
CA GLY A 315 -11.81 15.76 17.05
C GLY A 315 -11.75 14.88 18.30
N LYS A 316 -12.85 14.86 19.05
CA LYS A 316 -12.91 14.23 20.38
C LYS A 316 -12.85 12.70 20.31
N GLY A 317 -12.06 12.09 21.20
CA GLY A 317 -12.14 10.66 21.52
C GLY A 317 -11.38 9.70 20.61
N LYS A 318 -10.37 10.17 19.85
CA LYS A 318 -9.51 9.31 19.01
C LYS A 318 -8.05 9.40 19.49
N GLU A 319 -7.51 8.29 20.00
CA GLU A 319 -6.05 8.15 20.19
C GLU A 319 -5.40 7.91 18.84
N VAL A 320 -4.61 8.89 18.38
CA VAL A 320 -3.82 8.84 17.14
C VAL A 320 -2.53 9.64 17.34
N GLN A 321 -1.53 9.35 16.53
CA GLN A 321 -0.31 10.16 16.42
C GLN A 321 -0.28 10.85 15.06
N TRP A 322 0.55 11.89 14.90
CA TRP A 322 0.78 12.52 13.59
C TRP A 322 2.12 12.05 13.04
N MET A 323 2.14 11.49 11.84
CA MET A 323 3.34 10.93 11.22
C MET A 323 3.48 11.42 9.77
N ARG A 324 4.69 11.80 9.35
CA ARG A 324 5.03 12.11 7.96
C ARG A 324 4.67 10.94 7.06
N ALA A 325 4.01 11.20 5.93
CA ALA A 325 3.76 10.19 4.91
C ALA A 325 5.05 9.46 4.46
N LEU A 326 6.16 10.20 4.34
CA LEU A 326 7.50 9.65 4.03
C LEU A 326 8.02 8.61 5.05
N ALA A 327 7.47 8.56 6.27
CA ALA A 327 7.84 7.59 7.30
C ALA A 327 6.87 6.39 7.38
N MET A 328 5.76 6.42 6.62
CA MET A 328 4.68 5.42 6.68
C MET A 328 4.76 4.36 5.57
N THR A 329 5.36 4.70 4.43
CA THR A 329 5.48 3.84 3.25
C THR A 329 6.92 3.86 2.71
N PRO A 330 7.48 2.74 2.21
CA PRO A 330 8.84 2.72 1.65
C PRO A 330 8.98 3.49 0.33
N CYS A 331 7.89 3.65 -0.43
CA CYS A 331 7.86 4.32 -1.73
C CYS A 331 6.69 5.32 -1.79
N PRO A 332 6.77 6.47 -1.10
CA PRO A 332 5.74 7.51 -1.17
C PRO A 332 5.73 8.18 -2.54
N VAL A 333 4.56 8.35 -3.13
CA VAL A 333 4.35 9.08 -4.39
C VAL A 333 3.15 10.01 -4.24
N LEU A 334 3.17 11.19 -4.87
CA LEU A 334 1.98 12.05 -4.79
C LEU A 334 0.78 11.40 -5.48
N PHE A 335 0.98 10.96 -6.73
CA PHE A 335 -0.06 10.39 -7.60
C PHE A 335 0.19 8.92 -7.98
N GLY A 336 1.44 8.54 -8.26
CA GLY A 336 1.77 7.28 -8.94
C GLY A 336 1.64 7.39 -10.46
N ASP A 337 1.90 6.29 -11.16
CA ASP A 337 1.77 6.21 -12.63
C ASP A 337 0.29 6.20 -13.08
N ASP A 338 -0.61 5.79 -12.18
CA ASP A 338 -2.05 5.78 -12.36
C ASP A 338 -2.78 6.45 -11.17
N CYS A 339 -3.84 7.19 -11.46
CA CYS A 339 -4.78 7.70 -10.44
C CYS A 339 -6.16 7.13 -10.76
N ARG A 340 -6.73 6.40 -9.81
CA ARG A 340 -7.95 5.62 -10.00
C ARG A 340 -9.00 5.96 -8.94
N PRO A 341 -10.30 5.78 -9.23
CA PRO A 341 -11.35 5.74 -8.20
C PRO A 341 -11.01 4.79 -7.05
N GLN A 342 -10.39 3.65 -7.37
CA GLN A 342 -9.91 2.60 -6.46
C GLN A 342 -9.02 3.12 -5.34
N ASP A 343 -8.17 4.11 -5.61
CA ASP A 343 -7.19 4.60 -4.63
C ASP A 343 -7.88 5.39 -3.49
N ALA A 344 -9.12 5.86 -3.71
CA ALA A 344 -9.90 6.61 -2.73
C ALA A 344 -10.62 5.70 -1.72
N CYS A 345 -9.88 5.14 -0.76
CA CYS A 345 -10.42 4.31 0.31
C CYS A 345 -10.50 5.03 1.67
N GLN A 346 -11.69 5.02 2.27
CA GLN A 346 -12.09 5.64 3.52
C GLN A 346 -11.56 4.88 4.75
N GLY A 347 -11.07 5.61 5.75
CA GLY A 347 -10.67 5.04 7.03
C GLY A 347 -11.78 4.99 8.09
N LYS A 348 -11.42 5.31 9.34
CA LYS A 348 -12.30 5.28 10.53
C LYS A 348 -12.99 6.63 10.76
N MET A 349 -13.35 7.35 9.69
CA MET A 349 -14.13 8.58 9.71
C MET A 349 -15.48 8.36 9.03
N GLY A 350 -16.46 9.24 9.27
CA GLY A 350 -17.84 9.16 8.74
C GLY A 350 -18.02 9.79 7.35
N ASP A 351 -16.92 10.12 6.69
CA ASP A 351 -16.78 10.92 5.48
C ASP A 351 -16.96 10.13 4.17
N CYS A 352 -17.77 9.07 4.19
CA CYS A 352 -18.13 8.29 3.00
C CYS A 352 -18.62 9.18 1.84
N TRP A 353 -19.36 10.25 2.15
CA TRP A 353 -19.83 11.25 1.20
C TRP A 353 -18.70 11.94 0.44
N LEU A 354 -17.60 12.26 1.14
CA LEU A 354 -16.45 12.93 0.57
C LEU A 354 -15.61 11.95 -0.24
N VAL A 355 -15.35 10.76 0.31
CA VAL A 355 -14.54 9.75 -0.38
C VAL A 355 -15.27 9.23 -1.64
N ALA A 356 -16.61 9.14 -1.64
CA ALA A 356 -17.40 8.88 -2.84
C ALA A 356 -17.29 10.01 -3.89
N ALA A 357 -17.36 11.27 -3.44
CA ALA A 357 -17.16 12.43 -4.32
C ALA A 357 -15.75 12.46 -4.94
N ILE A 358 -14.72 12.20 -4.14
CA ILE A 358 -13.32 12.09 -4.57
C ILE A 358 -13.18 10.97 -5.60
N ALA A 359 -13.69 9.77 -5.33
CA ALA A 359 -13.63 8.63 -6.26
C ALA A 359 -14.35 8.90 -7.59
N SER A 360 -15.53 9.54 -7.57
CA SER A 360 -16.25 10.00 -8.77
C SER A 360 -15.43 11.01 -9.59
N MET A 361 -14.71 11.91 -8.92
CA MET A 361 -13.80 12.84 -9.60
C MET A 361 -12.50 12.19 -10.10
N MET A 362 -12.06 11.07 -9.51
CA MET A 362 -10.87 10.32 -9.98
C MET A 362 -11.08 9.57 -11.28
N GLU A 363 -12.31 9.49 -11.79
CA GLU A 363 -12.51 9.12 -13.20
C GLU A 363 -11.85 10.12 -14.15
N PHE A 364 -11.57 11.34 -13.69
CA PHE A 364 -10.98 12.44 -14.44
C PHE A 364 -9.63 12.86 -13.83
N PRO A 365 -8.63 11.95 -13.76
CA PRO A 365 -7.43 12.14 -12.94
C PRO A 365 -6.62 13.37 -13.36
N GLY A 366 -6.57 13.65 -14.67
CA GLY A 366 -5.93 14.86 -15.20
C GLY A 366 -6.55 16.17 -14.70
N TYR A 367 -7.86 16.22 -14.40
CA TYR A 367 -8.46 17.40 -13.78
C TYR A 367 -7.97 17.58 -12.33
N ILE A 368 -7.83 16.49 -11.58
CA ILE A 368 -7.36 16.53 -10.19
C ILE A 368 -5.88 16.92 -10.13
N GLN A 369 -5.05 16.27 -10.96
CA GLN A 369 -3.64 16.56 -11.10
C GLN A 369 -3.39 17.99 -11.59
N GLU A 370 -4.19 18.49 -12.55
CA GLU A 370 -3.95 19.81 -13.15
C GLU A 370 -4.61 21.00 -12.46
N LYS A 371 -5.86 20.87 -12.03
CA LYS A 371 -6.67 21.97 -11.50
C LYS A 371 -6.73 21.99 -9.97
N ILE A 372 -6.80 20.83 -9.31
CA ILE A 372 -6.98 20.76 -7.84
C ILE A 372 -5.65 20.77 -7.10
N PHE A 373 -4.68 19.99 -7.56
CA PHE A 373 -3.32 20.01 -7.03
C PHE A 373 -2.46 21.04 -7.76
N LEU A 374 -1.94 22.00 -7.01
CA LEU A 374 -0.97 22.99 -7.50
C LEU A 374 0.46 22.44 -7.36
N THR A 375 0.73 21.71 -6.27
CA THR A 375 1.92 20.84 -6.15
C THR A 375 1.76 19.61 -7.05
N LYS A 376 2.69 19.40 -7.99
CA LYS A 376 2.61 18.33 -9.02
C LYS A 376 3.40 17.06 -8.70
N GLU A 377 4.40 17.17 -7.82
CA GLU A 377 5.34 16.11 -7.49
C GLU A 377 5.38 15.87 -5.97
N LEU A 378 6.04 14.81 -5.52
CA LEU A 378 6.27 14.55 -4.11
C LEU A 378 7.13 15.66 -3.49
N ALA A 379 6.54 16.44 -2.59
CA ALA A 379 7.24 17.50 -1.87
C ALA A 379 8.07 16.90 -0.72
N LEU A 380 9.41 16.96 -0.82
CA LEU A 380 10.31 16.42 0.21
C LEU A 380 10.31 17.24 1.51
N ASP A 381 10.07 18.56 1.41
CA ASP A 381 9.75 19.39 2.59
C ASP A 381 8.36 19.05 3.17
N GLY A 382 7.55 18.28 2.44
CA GLY A 382 6.20 17.86 2.80
C GLY A 382 5.15 18.96 2.73
N LYS A 383 5.41 20.07 2.04
CA LYS A 383 4.42 21.12 1.83
C LYS A 383 3.66 20.91 0.51
N TYR A 384 2.34 20.82 0.60
CA TYR A 384 1.46 20.65 -0.56
C TYR A 384 0.49 21.81 -0.68
N GLU A 385 0.26 22.25 -1.91
CA GLU A 385 -0.68 23.32 -2.25
C GLU A 385 -1.83 22.75 -3.09
N ILE A 386 -3.04 22.86 -2.56
CA ILE A 386 -4.28 22.35 -3.14
C ILE A 386 -5.26 23.52 -3.27
N THR A 387 -6.16 23.50 -4.24
CA THR A 387 -7.23 24.50 -4.35
C THR A 387 -8.61 23.83 -4.39
N LEU A 388 -9.51 24.35 -3.56
CA LEU A 388 -10.92 23.99 -3.51
C LEU A 388 -11.72 25.29 -3.58
N TYR A 389 -12.81 25.28 -4.33
CA TYR A 389 -13.68 26.43 -4.48
C TYR A 389 -14.42 26.77 -3.16
N ASP A 390 -14.44 28.05 -2.80
CA ASP A 390 -15.31 28.58 -1.75
C ASP A 390 -16.45 29.37 -2.41
N TRP A 391 -17.64 28.78 -2.40
CA TRP A 391 -18.85 29.38 -2.99
C TRP A 391 -19.35 30.63 -2.26
N LYS A 392 -18.89 30.88 -1.02
CA LYS A 392 -19.25 32.09 -0.26
C LYS A 392 -18.42 33.30 -0.68
N THR A 393 -17.14 33.09 -0.99
CA THR A 393 -16.25 34.15 -1.51
C THR A 393 -16.23 34.22 -3.02
N ASP A 394 -16.70 33.18 -3.72
CA ASP A 394 -16.61 33.02 -5.18
C ASP A 394 -15.15 32.98 -5.65
N THR A 395 -14.31 32.20 -4.94
CA THR A 395 -12.86 32.13 -5.19
C THR A 395 -12.32 30.70 -5.11
N TRP A 396 -11.12 30.54 -5.66
CA TRP A 396 -10.29 29.33 -5.57
C TRP A 396 -9.07 29.63 -4.67
N PRO A 397 -9.23 29.63 -3.33
CA PRO A 397 -8.11 29.81 -2.41
C PRO A 397 -7.03 28.74 -2.58
N VAL A 398 -5.79 29.09 -2.25
CA VAL A 398 -4.68 28.15 -2.11
C VAL A 398 -4.67 27.65 -0.68
N ILE A 399 -4.97 26.36 -0.49
CA ILE A 399 -4.97 25.65 0.77
C ILE A 399 -3.62 24.93 0.88
N GLN A 400 -2.77 25.41 1.78
CA GLN A 400 -1.49 24.77 2.09
C GLN A 400 -1.73 23.71 3.16
N VAL A 401 -1.26 22.48 2.95
CA VAL A 401 -1.30 21.39 3.93
C VAL A 401 0.06 20.68 4.00
N ASP A 402 0.39 20.14 5.16
CA ASP A 402 1.56 19.25 5.32
C ASP A 402 1.19 17.76 5.15
N ASP A 403 2.18 16.91 4.95
CA ASP A 403 2.07 15.45 4.84
C ASP A 403 2.10 14.68 6.18
N TYR A 404 1.97 15.37 7.32
CA TYR A 404 1.70 14.65 8.57
C TYR A 404 0.25 14.18 8.54
N LEU A 405 0.05 12.87 8.63
CA LEU A 405 -1.27 12.24 8.65
C LEU A 405 -1.57 11.66 10.04
N PRO A 406 -2.82 11.72 10.52
CA PRO A 406 -3.22 11.01 11.74
C PRO A 406 -3.12 9.50 11.53
N VAL A 407 -2.27 8.83 12.30
CA VAL A 407 -2.06 7.38 12.27
C VAL A 407 -2.67 6.70 13.49
N GLY A 408 -3.37 5.60 13.24
CA GLY A 408 -3.89 4.74 14.30
C GLY A 408 -2.87 3.69 14.69
N PHE A 409 -2.28 3.81 15.88
CA PHE A 409 -1.42 2.78 16.44
C PHE A 409 -2.22 1.69 17.15
N ARG A 410 -1.95 0.43 16.81
CA ARG A 410 -2.35 -0.74 17.58
C ARG A 410 -1.11 -1.36 18.20
N TRP A 411 -0.78 -0.91 19.41
CA TRP A 411 0.37 -1.43 20.18
C TRP A 411 0.23 -2.92 20.54
N ASP A 412 -0.98 -3.47 20.34
CA ASP A 412 -1.38 -4.86 20.50
C ASP A 412 -1.30 -5.69 19.21
N THR A 413 -1.08 -5.11 18.02
CA THR A 413 -0.97 -5.86 16.75
C THR A 413 0.30 -5.56 15.96
N TRP A 414 0.76 -6.56 15.20
CA TRP A 414 1.99 -6.54 14.39
C TRP A 414 1.88 -5.74 13.07
N GLU A 415 0.91 -4.83 12.99
CA GLU A 415 0.60 -4.08 11.77
C GLU A 415 1.46 -2.79 11.70
N PRO A 416 1.98 -2.42 10.51
CA PRO A 416 2.65 -1.13 10.34
C PRO A 416 1.67 0.03 10.61
N PRO A 417 2.16 1.22 11.00
CA PRO A 417 1.29 2.39 11.20
C PRO A 417 0.53 2.73 9.91
N ARG A 418 -0.80 2.77 9.99
CA ARG A 418 -1.68 3.12 8.87
C ARG A 418 -2.38 4.46 9.13
N PRO A 419 -2.74 5.22 8.08
CA PRO A 419 -3.65 6.35 8.23
C PRO A 419 -4.92 5.92 8.98
N GLN A 420 -5.38 6.78 9.88
CA GLN A 420 -6.65 6.59 10.59
C GLN A 420 -7.84 6.92 9.69
N PHE A 421 -7.64 7.80 8.70
CA PHE A 421 -8.64 8.31 7.76
C PHE A 421 -8.33 7.79 6.36
N ALA A 422 -8.41 8.59 5.29
CA ALA A 422 -8.12 8.11 3.93
C ALA A 422 -6.78 7.35 3.85
N SER A 423 -6.82 6.19 3.19
CA SER A 423 -5.64 5.33 3.05
C SER A 423 -4.64 5.87 2.03
N ILE A 424 -3.43 5.31 2.03
CA ILE A 424 -2.35 5.60 1.08
C ILE A 424 -1.98 4.32 0.28
N PRO A 425 -2.88 3.80 -0.58
CA PRO A 425 -2.61 2.58 -1.35
C PRO A 425 -1.41 2.81 -2.25
N ASP A 426 -0.53 1.81 -2.34
CA ASP A 426 0.72 1.86 -3.12
C ASP A 426 1.61 3.10 -2.84
N GLY A 427 1.45 3.71 -1.66
CA GLY A 427 2.15 4.93 -1.26
C GLY A 427 1.61 6.22 -1.86
N LYS A 428 0.48 6.19 -2.60
CA LYS A 428 -0.18 7.35 -3.21
C LYS A 428 -0.78 8.27 -2.15
N LEU A 429 -0.32 9.52 -2.10
CA LEU A 429 -0.68 10.47 -1.03
C LEU A 429 -1.88 11.36 -1.34
N TYR A 430 -2.24 11.55 -2.60
CA TYR A 430 -3.19 12.58 -3.03
C TYR A 430 -4.57 12.49 -2.35
N VAL A 431 -5.11 11.29 -2.11
CA VAL A 431 -6.43 11.12 -1.46
C VAL A 431 -6.39 11.64 -0.03
N ALA A 432 -5.37 11.25 0.76
CA ALA A 432 -5.22 11.66 2.15
C ALA A 432 -4.88 13.17 2.28
N LEU A 433 -4.09 13.71 1.36
CA LEU A 433 -3.82 15.16 1.30
C LEU A 433 -5.06 15.97 0.91
N LEU A 434 -5.89 15.45 -0.01
CA LEU A 434 -7.15 16.08 -0.42
C LEU A 434 -8.20 16.03 0.71
N GLU A 435 -8.37 14.88 1.36
CA GLU A 435 -9.20 14.75 2.57
C GLU A 435 -8.78 15.75 3.66
N LYS A 436 -7.46 15.90 3.90
CA LYS A 436 -6.91 16.91 4.82
C LYS A 436 -7.21 18.34 4.38
N ALA A 437 -7.07 18.66 3.10
CA ALA A 437 -7.41 19.98 2.56
C ALA A 437 -8.92 20.27 2.71
N PHE A 438 -9.79 19.28 2.55
CA PHE A 438 -11.22 19.39 2.85
C PHE A 438 -11.49 19.63 4.35
N ALA A 439 -10.81 18.89 5.24
CA ALA A 439 -10.89 19.11 6.69
C ALA A 439 -10.44 20.52 7.11
N LYS A 440 -9.44 21.08 6.43
CA LYS A 440 -8.97 22.45 6.63
C LYS A 440 -9.90 23.52 6.04
N HIS A 441 -10.51 23.24 4.88
CA HIS A 441 -11.39 24.17 4.15
C HIS A 441 -12.79 24.27 4.77
N ARG A 442 -13.25 23.22 5.48
CA ARG A 442 -14.61 23.19 6.03
C ARG A 442 -14.79 24.20 7.17
N ARG A 443 -15.94 24.87 7.17
CA ARG A 443 -16.26 25.92 8.15
C ARG A 443 -16.78 25.30 9.45
N GLY A 444 -15.87 25.13 10.41
CA GLY A 444 -16.14 24.72 11.81
C GLY A 444 -14.86 24.72 12.66
N GLY A 445 -13.75 24.33 12.04
CA GLY A 445 -12.36 24.42 12.46
C GLY A 445 -11.53 23.61 11.47
N ALA A 446 -10.20 23.77 11.44
CA ALA A 446 -9.34 22.93 10.59
C ALA A 446 -9.25 21.52 11.20
N CYS A 447 -10.33 20.74 11.07
CA CYS A 447 -10.59 19.55 11.88
C CYS A 447 -11.22 18.42 11.07
N TYR A 448 -10.62 17.24 11.15
CA TYR A 448 -11.17 16.05 10.50
C TYR A 448 -12.59 15.69 11.00
N GLN A 449 -12.91 15.86 12.29
CA GLN A 449 -14.25 15.54 12.80
C GLN A 449 -15.37 16.33 12.08
N ASP A 450 -15.08 17.51 11.55
CA ASP A 450 -16.06 18.27 10.79
C ASP A 450 -16.44 17.57 9.47
N LEU A 451 -15.66 16.61 8.96
CA LEU A 451 -16.01 15.76 7.80
C LEU A 451 -17.00 14.63 8.12
N SER A 452 -17.30 14.37 9.40
CA SER A 452 -18.04 13.15 9.82
C SER A 452 -19.48 13.02 9.32
N THR A 453 -20.08 14.09 8.78
CA THR A 453 -21.37 14.07 8.07
C THR A 453 -21.34 15.03 6.88
N GLY A 454 -22.07 14.75 5.80
CA GLY A 454 -22.10 15.62 4.62
C GLY A 454 -22.85 14.99 3.45
N ASP A 455 -22.94 15.75 2.36
CA ASP A 455 -23.58 15.37 1.09
C ASP A 455 -22.50 15.28 0.01
N ALA A 456 -22.49 14.24 -0.82
CA ALA A 456 -21.45 14.04 -1.84
C ALA A 456 -21.39 15.20 -2.87
N CYS A 457 -22.48 15.95 -3.06
CA CYS A 457 -22.44 17.22 -3.79
C CYS A 457 -21.43 18.20 -3.21
N GLU A 458 -21.27 18.30 -1.89
CA GLU A 458 -20.38 19.29 -1.27
C GLU A 458 -18.93 19.10 -1.74
N GLY A 459 -18.51 17.84 -1.90
CA GLY A 459 -17.19 17.49 -2.43
C GLY A 459 -17.05 17.87 -3.90
N ILE A 460 -18.01 17.48 -4.73
CA ILE A 460 -17.96 17.74 -6.17
C ILE A 460 -18.08 19.24 -6.49
N VAL A 461 -18.94 19.98 -5.78
CA VAL A 461 -19.07 21.45 -5.91
C VAL A 461 -17.77 22.15 -5.51
N ALA A 462 -17.12 21.72 -4.42
CA ALA A 462 -15.82 22.27 -4.01
C ALA A 462 -14.70 21.98 -5.03
N MET A 463 -14.75 20.84 -5.73
CA MET A 463 -13.76 20.51 -6.76
C MET A 463 -14.09 21.06 -8.17
N THR A 464 -15.35 21.39 -8.48
CA THR A 464 -15.75 21.85 -9.84
C THR A 464 -16.09 23.35 -9.91
N GLY A 465 -16.48 23.95 -8.78
CA GLY A 465 -17.10 25.28 -8.75
C GLY A 465 -18.52 25.32 -9.32
N CYS A 466 -19.06 24.20 -9.79
CA CYS A 466 -20.41 24.14 -10.32
C CYS A 466 -21.41 24.18 -9.17
N LEU A 467 -22.19 25.26 -9.07
CA LEU A 467 -23.19 25.45 -8.01
C LEU A 467 -24.51 24.69 -8.25
N GLU A 468 -24.64 23.99 -9.38
CA GLU A 468 -25.89 23.34 -9.75
C GLU A 468 -25.83 21.85 -9.39
N ARG A 469 -26.95 21.29 -8.97
CA ARG A 469 -27.12 19.85 -8.79
C ARG A 469 -28.43 19.41 -9.41
N THR A 470 -28.43 18.20 -9.95
CA THR A 470 -29.68 17.47 -10.19
C THR A 470 -29.64 16.21 -9.34
N TRP A 471 -30.72 15.97 -8.61
CA TRP A 471 -30.97 14.73 -7.91
C TRP A 471 -32.10 14.01 -8.66
N TYR A 472 -31.90 12.74 -8.94
CA TYR A 472 -32.92 11.85 -9.44
C TYR A 472 -33.22 10.86 -8.32
N HIS A 473 -34.48 10.60 -8.00
CA HIS A 473 -34.84 9.61 -6.98
C HIS A 473 -36.08 8.80 -7.38
N ALA A 474 -36.15 7.56 -6.90
CA ALA A 474 -37.21 6.62 -7.16
C ALA A 474 -38.28 6.67 -6.06
N THR A 475 -39.52 6.96 -6.44
CA THR A 475 -40.69 7.19 -5.56
C THR A 475 -40.52 8.39 -4.60
N ASP A 476 -41.62 8.89 -4.02
CA ASP A 476 -41.54 10.04 -3.11
C ASP A 476 -40.77 9.64 -1.85
N TRP A 477 -39.58 10.21 -1.68
CA TRP A 477 -38.69 9.94 -0.55
C TRP A 477 -39.33 10.30 0.81
N LYS A 478 -40.42 11.08 0.79
CA LYS A 478 -41.23 11.47 1.95
C LYS A 478 -42.27 10.40 2.33
N GLU A 479 -42.78 9.61 1.37
CA GLU A 479 -43.92 8.69 1.58
C GLU A 479 -43.56 7.19 1.63
N HIS A 480 -42.28 6.83 1.51
CA HIS A 480 -41.73 5.46 1.48
C HIS A 480 -41.97 4.72 0.15
N HIS A 481 -41.12 3.73 -0.15
CA HIS A 481 -41.42 2.77 -1.22
C HIS A 481 -42.74 2.05 -0.90
N PRO A 482 -43.74 2.08 -1.80
CA PRO A 482 -45.13 1.81 -1.44
C PRO A 482 -45.42 0.36 -1.01
N GLU A 483 -44.55 -0.60 -1.34
CA GLU A 483 -44.69 -1.99 -0.92
C GLU A 483 -43.34 -2.57 -0.48
N ARG A 484 -43.17 -2.71 0.85
CA ARG A 484 -42.04 -3.41 1.48
C ARG A 484 -42.56 -4.56 2.36
N PRO A 485 -42.05 -5.79 2.21
CA PRO A 485 -41.12 -6.26 1.17
C PRO A 485 -41.70 -6.16 -0.26
N PRO A 486 -40.88 -6.25 -1.32
CA PRO A 486 -41.34 -6.12 -2.71
C PRO A 486 -42.12 -7.36 -3.18
N LYS A 487 -43.11 -7.13 -4.05
CA LYS A 487 -43.86 -8.18 -4.77
C LYS A 487 -43.23 -8.46 -6.13
N TRP A 488 -43.37 -9.71 -6.56
CA TRP A 488 -42.76 -10.25 -7.77
C TRP A 488 -43.76 -11.09 -8.57
N VAL A 489 -43.54 -11.16 -9.88
CA VAL A 489 -44.26 -12.03 -10.81
C VAL A 489 -43.28 -12.87 -11.61
N VAL A 490 -43.57 -14.17 -11.75
CA VAL A 490 -42.78 -15.08 -12.58
C VAL A 490 -43.00 -14.78 -14.06
N THR A 491 -41.92 -14.60 -14.80
CA THR A 491 -41.93 -14.27 -16.24
C THR A 491 -41.56 -15.46 -17.13
N ALA A 492 -40.77 -16.42 -16.64
CA ALA A 492 -40.37 -17.60 -17.41
C ALA A 492 -41.56 -18.50 -17.78
N ASN A 493 -41.59 -18.97 -19.04
CA ASN A 493 -42.70 -19.76 -19.59
C ASN A 493 -42.82 -21.14 -18.90
N GLU A 494 -41.67 -21.77 -18.66
CA GLU A 494 -41.50 -23.05 -17.98
C GLU A 494 -41.59 -22.96 -16.44
N GLY A 495 -41.82 -21.76 -15.91
CA GLY A 495 -41.86 -21.48 -14.48
C GLY A 495 -40.49 -21.57 -13.80
N VAL A 496 -40.46 -21.28 -12.49
CA VAL A 496 -39.22 -21.15 -11.71
C VAL A 496 -39.13 -22.22 -10.64
N ALA A 497 -38.00 -22.91 -10.57
CA ALA A 497 -37.76 -23.96 -9.57
C ALA A 497 -37.73 -23.41 -8.14
N VAL A 498 -38.47 -24.07 -7.26
CA VAL A 498 -38.56 -23.75 -5.82
C VAL A 498 -37.87 -24.84 -5.02
N HIS A 499 -37.04 -24.44 -4.06
CA HIS A 499 -36.30 -25.31 -3.17
C HIS A 499 -36.65 -25.01 -1.70
N ALA A 500 -36.41 -25.98 -0.81
CA ALA A 500 -36.66 -25.82 0.62
C ALA A 500 -35.78 -24.73 1.27
N GLU A 501 -34.50 -24.62 0.87
CA GLU A 501 -33.54 -23.70 1.50
C GLU A 501 -32.62 -22.97 0.49
N CYS A 502 -31.70 -22.15 1.02
CA CYS A 502 -30.88 -21.20 0.26
C CYS A 502 -29.78 -21.82 -0.64
N PRO A 503 -29.24 -23.03 -0.40
CA PRO A 503 -28.47 -23.71 -1.44
C PRO A 503 -29.38 -24.24 -2.57
N LYS A 504 -29.02 -23.98 -3.85
CA LYS A 504 -29.71 -24.55 -5.04
C LYS A 504 -29.74 -26.10 -5.02
N THR A 505 -28.90 -26.73 -4.20
CA THR A 505 -28.78 -28.19 -4.00
C THR A 505 -29.78 -28.79 -3.02
N THR A 506 -30.59 -27.98 -2.34
CA THR A 506 -31.62 -28.48 -1.39
C THR A 506 -32.87 -29.01 -2.11
N GLU A 507 -33.71 -29.72 -1.36
CA GLU A 507 -34.91 -30.40 -1.87
C GLU A 507 -35.77 -29.48 -2.74
N LYS A 508 -36.06 -29.93 -3.98
CA LYS A 508 -36.92 -29.21 -4.92
C LYS A 508 -38.39 -29.45 -4.56
N LEU A 509 -39.04 -28.43 -4.00
CA LEU A 509 -40.46 -28.45 -3.61
C LEU A 509 -41.42 -28.40 -4.81
N GLY A 510 -40.95 -27.91 -5.96
CA GLY A 510 -41.74 -27.81 -7.18
C GLY A 510 -41.28 -26.70 -8.10
N GLN A 511 -42.22 -26.08 -8.81
CA GLN A 511 -42.03 -24.88 -9.63
C GLN A 511 -43.20 -23.91 -9.41
N LEU A 512 -42.92 -22.60 -9.37
CA LEU A 512 -43.95 -21.58 -9.57
C LEU A 512 -44.20 -21.40 -11.07
N SER A 513 -45.46 -21.41 -11.48
CA SER A 513 -45.91 -21.20 -12.86
C SER A 513 -45.67 -19.76 -13.36
N GLN A 514 -45.65 -19.58 -14.68
CA GLN A 514 -45.65 -18.24 -15.30
C GLN A 514 -46.85 -17.41 -14.83
N GLY A 515 -46.62 -16.14 -14.49
CA GLY A 515 -47.67 -15.25 -13.98
C GLY A 515 -48.02 -15.47 -12.49
N ALA A 516 -47.43 -16.46 -11.81
CA ALA A 516 -47.56 -16.58 -10.37
C ALA A 516 -46.95 -15.36 -9.67
N ASN A 517 -47.69 -14.78 -8.71
CA ASN A 517 -47.24 -13.64 -7.93
C ASN A 517 -46.77 -14.10 -6.55
N PHE A 518 -45.69 -13.51 -6.05
CA PHE A 518 -45.15 -13.81 -4.73
C PHE A 518 -44.62 -12.57 -4.00
N GLN A 519 -44.64 -12.64 -2.68
CA GLN A 519 -44.11 -11.66 -1.75
C GLN A 519 -42.70 -12.09 -1.35
N GLU A 520 -41.71 -11.21 -1.44
CA GLU A 520 -40.37 -11.46 -0.91
C GLU A 520 -40.39 -11.55 0.63
N VAL A 521 -39.62 -12.49 1.21
CA VAL A 521 -39.57 -12.82 2.65
C VAL A 521 -38.13 -12.92 3.16
N ALA A 522 -37.15 -13.14 2.28
CA ALA A 522 -35.71 -12.92 2.49
C ALA A 522 -34.99 -12.89 1.14
N ARG A 523 -33.76 -12.36 1.13
CA ARG A 523 -32.86 -12.40 -0.02
C ARG A 523 -31.48 -12.86 0.40
N ASP A 524 -30.81 -13.57 -0.48
CA ASP A 524 -29.43 -14.01 -0.35
C ASP A 524 -28.83 -14.15 -1.75
N GLY A 525 -27.95 -13.20 -2.11
CA GLY A 525 -27.48 -13.00 -3.48
C GLY A 525 -28.62 -12.97 -4.52
N GLY A 526 -28.50 -13.78 -5.58
CA GLY A 526 -29.51 -13.96 -6.62
C GLY A 526 -30.75 -14.79 -6.23
N ARG A 527 -30.90 -15.19 -4.96
CA ARG A 527 -32.02 -16.01 -4.49
C ARG A 527 -32.99 -15.26 -3.58
N ILE A 528 -34.28 -15.56 -3.75
CA ILE A 528 -35.38 -14.98 -3.00
C ILE A 528 -36.08 -16.09 -2.21
N GLN A 529 -36.17 -15.92 -0.89
CA GLN A 529 -37.17 -16.61 -0.09
C GLN A 529 -38.49 -15.87 -0.27
N PHE A 530 -39.58 -16.60 -0.53
CA PHE A 530 -40.86 -16.00 -0.84
C PHE A 530 -42.02 -16.65 -0.10
N LYS A 531 -43.15 -15.93 -0.11
CA LYS A 531 -44.49 -16.47 0.15
C LYS A 531 -45.39 -16.15 -1.04
N LYS A 532 -46.06 -17.16 -1.58
CA LYS A 532 -46.93 -17.01 -2.76
C LYS A 532 -48.14 -16.12 -2.43
N ILE A 533 -48.57 -15.34 -3.41
CA ILE A 533 -49.76 -14.49 -3.36
C ILE A 533 -50.85 -15.09 -4.26
N SER A 534 -50.50 -15.49 -5.48
CA SER A 534 -51.43 -16.10 -6.45
C SER A 534 -50.70 -16.94 -7.51
N GLY A 535 -51.45 -17.79 -8.21
CA GLY A 535 -50.93 -18.70 -9.24
C GLY A 535 -50.58 -20.10 -8.72
N ASP A 536 -50.15 -20.96 -9.65
CA ASP A 536 -49.87 -22.37 -9.37
C ASP A 536 -48.40 -22.58 -8.95
N GLY A 537 -48.19 -23.51 -8.00
CA GLY A 537 -46.89 -23.87 -7.44
C GLY A 537 -46.86 -23.82 -5.90
N PRO A 538 -45.70 -24.05 -5.26
CA PRO A 538 -45.55 -24.07 -3.80
C PRO A 538 -45.94 -22.75 -3.12
N GLU A 539 -46.44 -22.83 -1.88
CA GLU A 539 -46.86 -21.65 -1.09
C GLU A 539 -45.69 -20.82 -0.54
N GLU A 540 -44.53 -21.45 -0.32
CA GLU A 540 -43.31 -20.81 0.16
C GLU A 540 -42.07 -21.60 -0.27
N GLY A 541 -40.90 -21.01 -0.07
CA GLY A 541 -39.61 -21.64 -0.35
C GLY A 541 -38.59 -20.63 -0.87
N TRP A 542 -37.53 -21.14 -1.51
CA TRP A 542 -36.45 -20.36 -2.12
C TRP A 542 -36.41 -20.58 -3.62
N LEU A 543 -36.44 -19.49 -4.39
CA LEU A 543 -36.28 -19.49 -5.85
C LEU A 543 -35.08 -18.64 -6.26
N SER A 544 -34.65 -18.78 -7.51
CA SER A 544 -33.71 -17.83 -8.14
C SER A 544 -34.51 -17.02 -9.15
N TRP A 545 -34.44 -15.69 -9.07
CA TRP A 545 -35.12 -14.80 -10.03
C TRP A 545 -34.26 -14.53 -11.27
N TYR A 546 -32.99 -14.93 -11.22
CA TYR A 546 -32.03 -15.01 -12.30
C TYR A 546 -31.60 -16.47 -12.47
N VAL A 547 -31.61 -17.02 -13.69
CA VAL A 547 -31.22 -18.40 -13.99
C VAL A 547 -30.51 -18.45 -15.34
N ALA A 548 -29.33 -19.07 -15.39
CA ALA A 548 -28.55 -19.29 -16.61
C ALA A 548 -28.39 -18.02 -17.47
N GLY A 549 -28.20 -16.87 -16.80
CA GLY A 549 -28.03 -15.59 -17.47
C GLY A 549 -29.33 -14.79 -17.71
N GLN A 550 -30.52 -15.32 -17.43
CA GLN A 550 -31.79 -14.67 -17.77
C GLN A 550 -32.68 -14.39 -16.55
N LYS A 551 -33.40 -13.26 -16.59
CA LYS A 551 -34.44 -12.90 -15.61
C LYS A 551 -35.69 -13.75 -15.78
N VAL A 552 -35.97 -14.58 -14.78
CA VAL A 552 -37.12 -15.50 -14.75
C VAL A 552 -38.28 -15.03 -13.86
N ALA A 553 -38.07 -13.94 -13.10
CA ALA A 553 -39.12 -13.17 -12.43
C ALA A 553 -38.75 -11.67 -12.43
N LYS A 554 -39.76 -10.80 -12.29
CA LYS A 554 -39.59 -9.34 -12.17
C LYS A 554 -40.43 -8.77 -11.02
N ARG A 555 -40.12 -7.57 -10.54
CA ARG A 555 -40.94 -6.87 -9.53
C ARG A 555 -42.29 -6.40 -10.11
N CYS A 556 -43.35 -6.40 -9.30
CA CYS A 556 -44.73 -6.06 -9.72
C CYS A 556 -45.09 -4.57 -9.64
N SER A 557 -44.31 -3.80 -8.89
CA SER A 557 -44.60 -2.41 -8.53
C SER A 557 -44.13 -1.43 -9.61
N GLU A 558 -45.01 -0.49 -10.00
CA GLU A 558 -44.63 0.69 -10.79
C GLU A 558 -43.71 1.59 -9.96
N LEU A 559 -42.40 1.41 -10.13
CA LEU A 559 -41.42 2.41 -9.73
C LEU A 559 -41.61 3.66 -10.60
N ARG A 560 -41.46 4.86 -10.02
CA ARG A 560 -41.46 6.13 -10.75
C ARG A 560 -40.24 6.92 -10.34
N TRP A 561 -39.62 7.62 -11.29
CA TRP A 561 -38.51 8.50 -10.98
C TRP A 561 -39.00 9.94 -10.86
N PHE A 562 -38.29 10.72 -10.08
CA PHE A 562 -38.47 12.16 -9.95
C PHE A 562 -37.13 12.82 -10.24
N LYS A 563 -37.19 14.00 -10.85
CA LYS A 563 -36.04 14.87 -11.07
C LYS A 563 -36.21 16.14 -10.27
N ASP A 564 -35.20 16.41 -9.46
CA ASP A 564 -35.05 17.55 -8.58
C ASP A 564 -33.83 18.36 -9.02
N VAL A 565 -34.05 19.52 -9.65
CA VAL A 565 -32.97 20.47 -9.96
C VAL A 565 -32.88 21.48 -8.83
N GLY A 566 -31.69 21.65 -8.26
CA GLY A 566 -31.44 22.62 -7.20
C GLY A 566 -30.12 23.35 -7.38
N LYS A 567 -29.96 24.47 -6.69
CA LYS A 567 -28.75 25.30 -6.72
C LYS A 567 -28.22 25.53 -5.31
N VAL A 568 -26.90 25.46 -5.18
CA VAL A 568 -26.16 25.80 -3.97
C VAL A 568 -26.41 27.26 -3.61
N SER A 569 -27.03 27.48 -2.44
CA SER A 569 -27.12 28.81 -1.84
C SER A 569 -25.73 29.28 -1.39
N LYS A 570 -25.34 30.49 -1.80
CA LYS A 570 -24.12 31.15 -1.32
C LYS A 570 -24.16 31.54 0.16
N GLU A 571 -25.34 31.51 0.79
CA GLU A 571 -25.56 32.01 2.14
C GLU A 571 -25.40 30.92 3.20
N LYS A 572 -25.85 29.69 2.89
CA LYS A 572 -25.93 28.59 3.87
C LYS A 572 -24.60 27.88 4.10
N GLN A 573 -24.46 27.21 5.25
CA GLN A 573 -23.22 26.55 5.67
C GLN A 573 -23.09 25.13 5.09
N HIS A 574 -24.22 24.45 4.93
CA HIS A 574 -24.33 23.13 4.29
C HIS A 574 -25.22 23.23 3.05
N LEU A 575 -24.89 22.47 2.01
CA LEU A 575 -25.58 22.53 0.71
C LEU A 575 -27.01 21.99 0.78
N ALA A 576 -27.24 20.98 1.61
CA ALA A 576 -28.55 20.32 1.78
C ALA A 576 -29.66 21.29 2.25
N GLU A 577 -29.30 22.39 2.91
CA GLU A 577 -30.28 23.32 3.50
C GLU A 577 -30.84 24.34 2.50
N GLY A 578 -30.19 24.55 1.34
CA GLY A 578 -30.37 25.72 0.49
C GLY A 578 -31.17 25.54 -0.78
N LEU A 579 -31.81 24.38 -0.96
CA LEU A 579 -32.28 23.91 -2.27
C LEU A 579 -33.75 24.26 -2.49
N GLU A 580 -34.01 25.00 -3.58
CA GLU A 580 -35.32 25.06 -4.22
C GLU A 580 -35.45 23.86 -5.16
N TYR A 581 -36.61 23.19 -5.17
CA TYR A 581 -36.84 21.95 -5.90
C TYR A 581 -37.94 22.15 -6.96
N ASP A 582 -37.66 21.75 -8.20
CA ASP A 582 -38.59 21.66 -9.33
C ASP A 582 -38.92 20.18 -9.60
N GLU A 583 -39.71 19.58 -8.70
CA GLU A 583 -40.11 18.16 -8.73
C GLU A 583 -40.81 17.80 -10.05
N ARG A 584 -40.11 17.08 -10.94
CA ARG A 584 -40.67 16.57 -12.20
C ARG A 584 -40.73 15.05 -12.21
N ASN A 585 -41.93 14.51 -12.38
CA ASN A 585 -42.19 13.08 -12.57
C ASN A 585 -41.58 12.58 -13.89
N LEU A 586 -40.86 11.46 -13.83
CA LEU A 586 -40.22 10.76 -14.93
C LEU A 586 -40.71 9.30 -14.99
N PRO A 587 -41.17 8.82 -16.16
CA PRO A 587 -41.38 7.40 -16.42
C PRO A 587 -40.12 6.57 -16.11
N VAL A 588 -40.30 5.32 -15.70
CA VAL A 588 -39.19 4.44 -15.30
C VAL A 588 -38.31 4.03 -16.48
N GLU A 589 -38.93 3.93 -17.66
CA GLU A 589 -38.29 3.68 -18.95
C GLU A 589 -37.33 4.81 -19.38
N ASP A 590 -37.60 6.06 -18.99
CA ASP A 590 -36.83 7.24 -19.40
C ASP A 590 -35.54 7.42 -18.58
N MET A 591 -35.50 6.92 -17.34
CA MET A 591 -34.35 7.13 -16.44
C MET A 591 -33.08 6.43 -16.94
N TRP A 592 -33.19 5.30 -17.64
CA TRP A 592 -32.01 4.60 -18.18
C TRP A 592 -31.31 5.37 -19.31
N PRO A 593 -32.01 5.81 -20.39
CA PRO A 593 -31.45 6.75 -21.36
C PRO A 593 -30.80 7.97 -20.71
N ILE A 594 -31.49 8.61 -19.75
CA ILE A 594 -30.96 9.78 -19.01
C ILE A 594 -29.63 9.42 -18.32
N LEU A 595 -29.56 8.31 -17.59
CA LEU A 595 -28.33 7.92 -16.90
C LEU A 595 -27.17 7.67 -17.88
N CYS A 596 -27.43 7.01 -19.01
CA CYS A 596 -26.45 6.81 -20.07
C CYS A 596 -25.97 8.15 -20.68
N GLU A 597 -26.87 9.14 -20.85
CA GLU A 597 -26.50 10.48 -21.30
C GLU A 597 -25.62 11.22 -20.28
N LEU A 598 -25.93 11.12 -18.98
CA LEU A 598 -25.12 11.71 -17.90
C LEU A 598 -23.71 11.08 -17.82
N ASP A 599 -23.62 9.75 -17.99
CA ASP A 599 -22.35 9.01 -18.06
C ASP A 599 -21.51 9.47 -19.27
N GLN A 600 -22.12 9.52 -20.47
CA GLN A 600 -21.48 9.94 -21.71
C GLN A 600 -21.11 11.43 -21.73
N ALA A 601 -21.81 12.28 -20.99
CA ALA A 601 -21.50 13.70 -20.83
C ALA A 601 -20.29 13.98 -19.91
N ASN A 602 -19.63 12.93 -19.39
CA ASN A 602 -18.52 13.04 -18.43
C ASN A 602 -18.90 13.89 -17.20
N PHE A 603 -20.10 13.69 -16.66
CA PHE A 603 -20.49 14.29 -15.39
C PHE A 603 -20.07 13.38 -14.22
N PRO A 604 -19.58 13.92 -13.10
CA PRO A 604 -19.37 13.16 -11.87
C PRO A 604 -20.73 12.71 -11.28
N LEU A 605 -20.89 11.40 -11.09
CA LEU A 605 -22.10 10.79 -10.56
C LEU A 605 -21.84 10.10 -9.21
N VAL A 606 -22.77 10.27 -8.28
CA VAL A 606 -22.77 9.63 -6.96
C VAL A 606 -24.18 9.14 -6.62
N THR A 607 -24.25 8.14 -5.76
CA THR A 607 -25.47 7.46 -5.33
C THR A 607 -25.34 7.07 -3.87
N GLY A 608 -26.41 6.65 -3.22
CA GLY A 608 -26.39 6.17 -1.86
C GLY A 608 -27.40 5.07 -1.60
N VAL A 609 -27.44 4.60 -0.36
CA VAL A 609 -28.45 3.68 0.16
C VAL A 609 -29.04 4.30 1.41
N TYR A 610 -29.94 5.27 1.22
CA TYR A 610 -30.56 6.04 2.30
C TYR A 610 -32.02 5.61 2.50
N TYR A 611 -32.29 4.95 3.62
CA TYR A 611 -33.64 4.56 4.03
C TYR A 611 -33.90 5.05 5.45
N GLN A 612 -35.17 5.31 5.79
CA GLN A 612 -35.58 5.35 7.20
C GLN A 612 -35.32 3.97 7.81
N GLU A 613 -35.00 3.92 9.12
CA GLU A 613 -34.60 2.69 9.80
C GLU A 613 -35.76 1.68 9.95
N ASP A 614 -36.06 0.95 8.87
CA ASP A 614 -36.69 -0.36 8.96
C ASP A 614 -35.58 -1.44 9.04
N GLU A 615 -35.71 -2.36 10.01
CA GLU A 615 -34.76 -3.45 10.22
C GLU A 615 -34.73 -4.44 9.04
N TRP A 616 -35.77 -4.41 8.19
CA TRP A 616 -35.90 -5.25 7.01
C TRP A 616 -34.82 -4.93 5.97
N ASN A 617 -34.75 -3.69 5.49
CA ASN A 617 -33.79 -3.27 4.46
C ASN A 617 -32.35 -3.25 4.99
N LYS A 618 -32.17 -2.86 6.26
CA LYS A 618 -30.87 -2.96 6.95
C LYS A 618 -30.36 -4.40 6.94
N LYS A 619 -31.21 -5.39 7.23
CA LYS A 619 -30.82 -6.81 7.22
C LYS A 619 -30.64 -7.37 5.81
N ALA A 620 -31.47 -6.97 4.85
CA ALA A 620 -31.37 -7.40 3.45
C ALA A 620 -30.09 -6.87 2.78
N ASN A 621 -29.86 -5.56 2.83
CA ASN A 621 -28.75 -4.91 2.13
C ASN A 621 -27.39 -5.37 2.68
N ASN A 622 -27.24 -5.43 4.02
CA ASN A 622 -25.99 -5.91 4.64
C ASN A 622 -25.67 -7.36 4.27
N LYS A 623 -26.68 -8.23 4.06
CA LYS A 623 -26.46 -9.60 3.55
C LYS A 623 -25.92 -9.60 2.12
N GLN A 624 -26.39 -8.68 1.29
CA GLN A 624 -25.94 -8.52 -0.11
C GLN A 624 -24.62 -7.75 -0.25
N GLY A 625 -23.97 -7.36 0.85
CA GLY A 625 -22.70 -6.61 0.86
C GLY A 625 -22.86 -5.08 0.87
N LEU A 626 -24.08 -4.57 0.73
CA LEU A 626 -24.38 -3.13 0.70
C LEU A 626 -24.62 -2.56 2.11
N LYS A 627 -24.24 -1.30 2.30
CA LYS A 627 -24.29 -0.58 3.57
C LYS A 627 -25.36 0.52 3.52
N THR A 628 -26.26 0.52 4.48
CA THR A 628 -27.24 1.61 4.65
C THR A 628 -26.63 2.85 5.30
N HIS A 629 -27.16 4.03 4.95
CA HIS A 629 -26.66 5.36 5.32
C HIS A 629 -25.20 5.59 4.87
N HIS A 630 -24.89 5.16 3.64
CA HIS A 630 -23.56 5.21 3.07
C HIS A 630 -23.64 5.76 1.64
N ALA A 631 -22.69 6.63 1.30
CA ALA A 631 -22.53 7.13 -0.06
C ALA A 631 -21.69 6.18 -0.90
N TYR A 632 -21.93 6.18 -2.20
CA TYR A 632 -21.31 5.34 -3.20
C TYR A 632 -20.99 6.19 -4.45
N SER A 633 -19.94 5.81 -5.18
CA SER A 633 -19.62 6.44 -6.46
C SER A 633 -20.32 5.68 -7.57
N LEU A 634 -20.89 6.37 -8.55
CA LEU A 634 -21.51 5.75 -9.72
C LEU A 634 -20.59 5.99 -10.92
N LEU A 635 -19.79 4.97 -11.26
CA LEU A 635 -18.65 5.10 -12.18
C LEU A 635 -19.01 4.77 -13.65
N GLY A 636 -20.25 4.38 -13.93
CA GLY A 636 -20.70 4.20 -15.31
C GLY A 636 -22.04 3.50 -15.44
N ALA A 637 -22.65 3.63 -16.63
CA ALA A 637 -23.86 2.93 -17.01
C ALA A 637 -23.71 2.37 -18.43
N LYS A 638 -23.83 1.05 -18.57
CA LYS A 638 -23.56 0.34 -19.83
C LYS A 638 -24.69 -0.61 -20.19
N GLU A 639 -25.02 -0.64 -21.48
CA GLU A 639 -25.96 -1.61 -22.06
C GLU A 639 -25.21 -2.48 -23.06
N VAL A 640 -24.97 -3.75 -22.71
CA VAL A 640 -24.19 -4.70 -23.53
C VAL A 640 -25.04 -5.94 -23.78
N ASP A 641 -25.23 -6.29 -25.06
CA ASP A 641 -26.10 -7.40 -25.51
C ASP A 641 -27.55 -7.36 -24.93
N GLY A 642 -28.04 -6.15 -24.61
CA GLY A 642 -29.36 -5.91 -23.99
C GLY A 642 -29.39 -6.02 -22.46
N VAL A 643 -28.25 -6.30 -21.81
CA VAL A 643 -28.09 -6.28 -20.35
C VAL A 643 -27.73 -4.86 -19.90
N LYS A 644 -28.48 -4.31 -18.94
CA LYS A 644 -28.32 -2.95 -18.40
C LYS A 644 -27.64 -3.00 -17.04
N LEU A 645 -26.37 -2.59 -16.98
CA LEU A 645 -25.55 -2.64 -15.77
C LEU A 645 -25.04 -1.25 -15.37
N VAL A 646 -24.99 -1.00 -14.06
CA VAL A 646 -24.32 0.17 -13.49
C VAL A 646 -23.08 -0.25 -12.71
N CYS A 647 -21.99 0.51 -12.86
CA CYS A 647 -20.74 0.32 -12.13
C CYS A 647 -20.75 1.19 -10.88
N ILE A 648 -20.62 0.57 -9.71
CA ILE A 648 -20.69 1.27 -8.42
C ILE A 648 -19.47 0.94 -7.59
N ARG A 649 -18.95 1.96 -6.90
CA ARG A 649 -17.83 1.80 -5.97
C ARG A 649 -18.18 2.19 -4.54
N ASN A 650 -17.85 1.31 -3.61
CA ASN A 650 -17.87 1.51 -2.17
C ASN A 650 -16.62 2.30 -1.70
N PRO A 651 -16.80 3.48 -1.09
CA PRO A 651 -15.71 4.25 -0.48
C PRO A 651 -14.84 3.49 0.53
N TRP A 652 -15.32 2.40 1.15
CA TRP A 652 -14.49 1.58 2.04
C TRP A 652 -13.39 0.78 1.32
N GLY A 653 -13.54 0.55 0.02
CA GLY A 653 -12.69 -0.36 -0.75
C GLY A 653 -12.73 -1.81 -0.25
N GLY A 654 -11.94 -2.67 -0.90
CA GLY A 654 -11.79 -4.07 -0.53
C GLY A 654 -13.06 -4.90 -0.77
N ALA A 655 -12.97 -6.19 -0.40
CA ALA A 655 -13.96 -7.26 -0.64
C ALA A 655 -15.36 -7.11 0.02
N LYS A 656 -15.85 -5.88 0.24
CA LYS A 656 -17.22 -5.54 0.64
C LYS A 656 -18.00 -5.04 -0.57
N GLU A 657 -18.00 -5.85 -1.63
CA GLU A 657 -18.79 -5.64 -2.84
C GLU A 657 -20.17 -6.32 -2.77
N TRP A 658 -20.96 -6.06 -3.81
CA TRP A 658 -22.26 -6.63 -4.11
C TRP A 658 -22.22 -8.15 -4.33
N LYS A 659 -23.20 -8.85 -3.73
CA LYS A 659 -23.36 -10.32 -3.82
C LYS A 659 -24.59 -10.77 -4.59
N GLY A 660 -25.39 -9.83 -5.10
CA GLY A 660 -26.48 -10.14 -6.03
C GLY A 660 -25.98 -10.25 -7.48
N PRO A 661 -26.89 -10.44 -8.45
CA PRO A 661 -26.52 -10.66 -9.85
C PRO A 661 -25.56 -9.62 -10.40
N TRP A 662 -24.59 -10.08 -11.19
CA TRP A 662 -23.46 -9.30 -11.75
C TRP A 662 -22.39 -8.83 -10.76
N GLY A 663 -22.51 -9.14 -9.47
CA GLY A 663 -21.35 -9.08 -8.57
C GLY A 663 -20.23 -10.01 -9.05
N ASP A 664 -18.99 -9.68 -8.71
CA ASP A 664 -17.76 -10.23 -9.32
C ASP A 664 -17.65 -11.77 -9.25
N GLN A 665 -18.23 -12.37 -8.20
CA GLN A 665 -18.18 -13.82 -7.97
C GLN A 665 -19.43 -14.58 -8.47
N GLN A 666 -20.31 -13.94 -9.26
CA GLN A 666 -21.57 -14.53 -9.68
C GLN A 666 -21.53 -15.21 -11.06
N GLU A 667 -22.51 -16.08 -11.32
CA GLU A 667 -22.56 -16.93 -12.52
C GLU A 667 -22.88 -16.16 -13.82
N GLU A 668 -23.42 -14.93 -13.73
CA GLU A 668 -23.84 -14.17 -14.92
C GLU A 668 -22.68 -13.92 -15.89
N TRP A 669 -21.51 -13.53 -15.37
CA TRP A 669 -20.27 -13.29 -16.14
C TRP A 669 -19.83 -14.46 -17.01
N THR A 670 -20.11 -15.71 -16.58
CA THR A 670 -19.79 -16.91 -17.36
C THR A 670 -20.86 -17.21 -18.41
N THR A 671 -22.13 -16.86 -18.14
CA THR A 671 -23.24 -17.07 -19.07
C THR A 671 -23.34 -16.01 -20.18
N HIS A 672 -22.73 -14.85 -19.97
CA HIS A 672 -22.80 -13.68 -20.87
C HIS A 672 -21.39 -13.26 -21.33
N PRO A 673 -20.73 -14.05 -22.21
CA PRO A 673 -19.33 -13.82 -22.56
C PRO A 673 -19.05 -12.45 -23.20
N LYS A 674 -19.99 -11.89 -23.98
CA LYS A 674 -19.82 -10.53 -24.55
C LYS A 674 -19.81 -9.43 -23.49
N VAL A 675 -20.70 -9.54 -22.49
CA VAL A 675 -20.79 -8.58 -21.38
C VAL A 675 -19.53 -8.68 -20.51
N SER A 676 -19.04 -9.91 -20.32
CA SER A 676 -17.77 -10.18 -19.64
C SER A 676 -16.57 -9.60 -20.40
N GLU A 677 -16.46 -9.82 -21.71
CA GLU A 677 -15.37 -9.29 -22.55
C GLU A 677 -15.31 -7.75 -22.56
N GLU A 678 -16.45 -7.07 -22.44
CA GLU A 678 -16.51 -5.60 -22.45
C GLU A 678 -16.34 -4.97 -21.05
N LEU A 679 -16.85 -5.60 -19.98
CA LEU A 679 -17.04 -4.96 -18.66
C LEU A 679 -16.35 -5.67 -17.48
N ALA A 680 -15.87 -6.90 -17.62
CA ALA A 680 -15.38 -7.67 -16.48
C ALA A 680 -14.08 -7.09 -15.90
N SER A 681 -14.13 -6.78 -14.61
CA SER A 681 -12.99 -6.53 -13.73
C SER A 681 -13.32 -7.23 -12.42
N PHE A 682 -12.43 -8.09 -11.92
CA PHE A 682 -12.68 -8.97 -10.76
C PHE A 682 -11.67 -8.72 -9.63
N GLU A 683 -11.21 -7.47 -9.51
CA GLU A 683 -10.36 -7.04 -8.41
C GLU A 683 -11.23 -6.74 -7.18
N ALA A 684 -10.82 -7.22 -6.00
CA ALA A 684 -11.50 -6.92 -4.74
C ALA A 684 -11.18 -5.49 -4.27
N ASP A 685 -11.53 -4.51 -5.10
CA ASP A 685 -11.17 -3.09 -4.99
C ASP A 685 -12.31 -2.23 -4.39
N GLY A 686 -13.47 -2.84 -4.11
CA GLY A 686 -14.69 -2.18 -3.66
C GLY A 686 -15.61 -1.71 -4.79
N THR A 687 -15.33 -2.02 -6.04
CA THR A 687 -16.13 -1.71 -7.24
C THR A 687 -16.82 -2.96 -7.76
N TRP A 688 -18.04 -2.84 -8.27
CA TRP A 688 -18.77 -3.95 -8.89
C TRP A 688 -19.71 -3.44 -9.97
N TRP A 689 -20.18 -4.35 -10.82
CA TRP A 689 -21.37 -4.11 -11.64
C TRP A 689 -22.62 -4.67 -10.96
N MET A 690 -23.75 -3.98 -11.11
CA MET A 690 -25.05 -4.50 -10.69
C MET A 690 -26.13 -4.24 -11.72
N ASP A 691 -27.12 -5.13 -11.74
CA ASP A 691 -28.31 -5.01 -12.59
C ASP A 691 -29.11 -3.73 -12.31
N TRP A 692 -29.52 -3.04 -13.37
CA TRP A 692 -30.30 -1.80 -13.30
C TRP A 692 -31.62 -1.92 -12.51
N GLU A 693 -32.31 -3.06 -12.51
CA GLU A 693 -33.53 -3.27 -11.73
C GLU A 693 -33.22 -3.37 -10.23
N ASP A 694 -32.10 -3.98 -9.84
CA ASP A 694 -31.67 -3.98 -8.44
C ASP A 694 -31.15 -2.60 -8.01
N PHE A 695 -30.45 -1.85 -8.87
CA PHE A 695 -30.03 -0.49 -8.55
C PHE A 695 -31.21 0.43 -8.24
N GLN A 696 -32.23 0.43 -9.12
CA GLN A 696 -33.45 1.23 -8.95
C GLN A 696 -34.21 0.92 -7.65
N TRP A 697 -34.12 -0.32 -7.16
CA TRP A 697 -34.85 -0.78 -5.97
C TRP A 697 -34.04 -0.76 -4.67
N ILE A 698 -32.70 -0.65 -4.75
CA ILE A 698 -31.81 -0.74 -3.57
C ILE A 698 -31.05 0.56 -3.33
N CYS A 699 -30.62 1.26 -4.37
CA CYS A 699 -30.10 2.63 -4.26
C CYS A 699 -31.23 3.62 -4.48
N GLY A 700 -31.90 3.52 -5.64
CA GLY A 700 -33.09 4.33 -5.94
C GLY A 700 -32.82 5.83 -6.05
N GLU A 701 -31.56 6.25 -6.23
CA GLU A 701 -31.21 7.66 -6.46
C GLU A 701 -29.97 7.80 -7.35
N VAL A 702 -29.85 8.95 -8.02
CA VAL A 702 -28.63 9.38 -8.71
C VAL A 702 -28.46 10.88 -8.46
N THR A 703 -27.34 11.26 -7.91
CA THR A 703 -26.96 12.65 -7.68
C THR A 703 -25.89 13.05 -8.70
N VAL A 704 -26.12 14.12 -9.45
CA VAL A 704 -25.21 14.66 -10.45
C VAL A 704 -24.96 16.14 -10.26
N VAL A 705 -23.69 16.53 -10.35
CA VAL A 705 -23.29 17.93 -10.57
C VAL A 705 -23.03 18.06 -12.08
N PRO A 706 -23.81 18.86 -12.83
CA PRO A 706 -23.76 18.91 -14.30
C PRO A 706 -22.57 19.75 -14.80
N HIS A 707 -21.37 19.38 -14.38
CA HIS A 707 -20.11 19.95 -14.82
C HIS A 707 -19.44 18.97 -15.79
N CYS A 708 -19.40 19.30 -17.08
CA CYS A 708 -18.73 18.48 -18.09
C CYS A 708 -17.22 18.50 -17.82
N MET A 709 -16.69 17.35 -17.42
CA MET A 709 -15.27 17.25 -17.06
C MET A 709 -14.38 17.37 -18.30
N PRO A 710 -13.34 18.22 -18.28
CA PRO A 710 -12.59 18.59 -19.48
C PRO A 710 -11.62 17.51 -19.98
N SER A 711 -11.21 16.58 -19.11
CA SER A 711 -10.49 15.38 -19.49
C SER A 711 -11.48 14.26 -19.84
N LYS A 712 -11.08 13.36 -20.75
CA LYS A 712 -11.78 12.08 -20.91
C LYS A 712 -11.71 11.30 -19.58
N ARG A 713 -12.65 10.36 -19.37
CA ARG A 713 -12.48 9.33 -18.34
C ARG A 713 -11.11 8.65 -18.53
N GLY A 714 -10.46 8.29 -17.43
CA GLY A 714 -9.17 7.58 -17.44
C GLY A 714 -9.22 6.33 -18.33
N PRO A 715 -8.07 5.81 -18.80
CA PRO A 715 -8.07 4.61 -19.63
C PRO A 715 -8.83 3.49 -18.90
N PRO A 716 -9.82 2.84 -19.56
CA PRO A 716 -10.53 1.73 -18.93
C PRO A 716 -9.52 0.64 -18.58
N THR A 717 -9.70 0.01 -17.42
CA THR A 717 -8.80 -1.01 -16.89
C THR A 717 -8.63 -2.16 -17.88
N LYS A 718 -7.51 -2.11 -18.61
CA LYS A 718 -6.91 -3.27 -19.25
C LYS A 718 -5.67 -3.62 -18.46
N VAL A 719 -5.79 -4.65 -17.64
CA VAL A 719 -4.65 -5.39 -17.12
C VAL A 719 -4.09 -6.20 -18.30
N GLU A 720 -2.80 -6.03 -18.61
CA GLU A 720 -2.04 -6.93 -19.50
C GLU A 720 -1.42 -8.10 -18.71
#